data_AF-A0A067WC56-F1
#
_entry.id   AF-A0A067WC56-F1
#
_cell.length_a   1.000
_cell.length_b   1.000
_cell.length_c   1.000
_cell.angle_alpha   90.00
_cell.angle_beta   90.00
_cell.angle_gamma   90.00
#
_symmetry.space_group_name_H-M   'P 1'
#
loop_
_entity.id
_entity.type
_entity.pdbx_description
1 polymer ?
#
loop_
_entity_poly.entity_id
_entity_poly.type
_entity_poly.pdbx_seq_one_letter_code
_entity_poly.pdbx_strand_id
1 'polypeptide(L)'
;MSKKILLSYTTIAAIILFNIYSNAYARSLFAGQGEDKTAPTQESYENVYALDGGKIHGTALKITGPSTQEESIITDISGVEARKFGSMIELEGDTTIKNVSIGLLAKESGTIKMNDGSIQVKKMHIQTPIGIAAVSNGDIILNNVEIDASNQEQSIKTIDETGIGDGTGASLKSGGTLSMTGGSIKSNYLGITLEESNSDKNKLENVKINITDLVNSTKESIGIRVIKTSKVTLDQVTIRHARTSIHASDSSQITISGGLIQGNHTGINVEKESVITLKNDVEVLSNDHGLSANGLHSKITMQGGKLTTAGLQPAVLAGFGGEINLTNVVVHIDDLTDIGMHIDDNETQTQKLELERKEAPLTTQGLQAQYAQSKITMIRGSITTTGLNPAVLAGSGGQIDLTNVPMKVHNVGLQAQAEQSKIVMTRGSIITTGMNPAVLAGSGGQIDLNDVVIKTRDIALQAQDKQSKITMRGGKLIKTGPRAAIFVTCGGQIDLLGVQLHTDSNGLAVRGRESKITLKDSEVRANILLVGRPNEGENGEANVIADHSILEGGARNSERNPTQTIFSLINGTKWYLKVNTQNYKIQKLDPIKNLHSEVFKLNLNNSTIVFRTPREDQYQTLHIGSKSPHLTNNNTTYETVYHATGDAKIYFNTEYIDGLPKEQQTTDRLLIHGDVSGTTTVHFRNLLKGKKTKEKNTGPVNTRGLSLVQVSGKADENSFKLANGYTTIKGLPYKYTLNAYGPT
;
A
#
# COMPACT_ATOMS: atom_id res chain seq x y z
N MET A 1 79.47 92.95 -24.32
CA MET A 1 80.76 92.26 -24.46
C MET A 1 80.52 90.85 -25.00
N SER A 2 81.20 90.44 -26.08
CA SER A 2 81.73 89.09 -26.42
C SER A 2 80.89 87.84 -26.04
N LYS A 3 80.62 86.81 -26.87
CA LYS A 3 81.16 86.30 -28.15
C LYS A 3 80.26 85.11 -28.59
N LYS A 4 80.13 84.90 -29.92
CA LYS A 4 80.18 83.67 -30.76
C LYS A 4 79.83 82.27 -30.15
N ILE A 5 79.31 81.23 -30.83
CA ILE A 5 78.74 80.87 -32.16
C ILE A 5 78.36 79.36 -32.07
N LEU A 6 77.31 78.92 -32.79
CA LEU A 6 76.92 77.59 -33.33
C LEU A 6 77.20 76.26 -32.56
N LEU A 7 76.20 75.36 -32.50
CA LEU A 7 75.99 74.28 -33.50
C LEU A 7 74.63 73.56 -33.31
N SER A 8 74.18 72.94 -34.41
CA SER A 8 72.91 72.25 -34.73
C SER A 8 72.56 70.99 -33.90
N TYR A 9 71.28 70.58 -33.89
CA TYR A 9 70.77 69.33 -34.52
C TYR A 9 69.26 69.05 -34.21
N THR A 10 68.48 68.97 -35.31
CA THR A 10 67.34 68.10 -35.67
C THR A 10 66.30 67.57 -34.66
N THR A 11 65.05 67.84 -35.04
CA THR A 11 63.72 67.35 -34.63
C THR A 11 63.50 65.84 -34.77
N ILE A 12 62.85 65.20 -33.78
CA ILE A 12 61.84 64.13 -33.97
C ILE A 12 60.76 64.29 -32.89
N ALA A 13 59.55 64.70 -33.29
CA ALA A 13 58.36 64.61 -32.46
C ALA A 13 57.72 63.23 -32.69
N ALA A 14 57.84 62.35 -31.70
CA ALA A 14 57.12 61.08 -31.69
C ALA A 14 55.66 61.36 -31.27
N ILE A 15 54.73 61.30 -32.22
CA ILE A 15 53.31 61.14 -31.92
C ILE A 15 53.13 59.69 -31.48
N ILE A 16 53.14 59.46 -30.17
CA ILE A 16 52.62 58.24 -29.58
C ILE A 16 51.10 58.37 -29.64
N LEU A 17 50.48 57.73 -30.64
CA LEU A 17 49.06 57.42 -30.60
C LEU A 17 48.86 56.49 -29.40
N PHE A 18 48.38 57.05 -28.29
CA PHE A 18 47.63 56.26 -27.34
C PHE A 18 46.42 55.72 -28.10
N ASN A 19 46.44 54.43 -28.44
CA ASN A 19 45.21 53.67 -28.56
C ASN A 19 44.60 53.65 -27.14
N ILE A 20 43.86 54.70 -26.84
CA ILE A 20 42.91 54.72 -25.75
C ILE A 20 41.90 53.67 -26.17
N TYR A 21 41.95 52.47 -25.58
CA TYR A 21 40.78 51.62 -25.50
C TYR A 21 39.76 52.42 -24.71
N SER A 22 38.94 53.18 -25.43
CA SER A 22 37.80 53.90 -24.90
C SER A 22 36.98 52.94 -24.07
N ASN A 23 36.67 53.35 -22.84
CA ASN A 23 35.76 52.69 -21.92
C ASN A 23 34.56 52.09 -22.66
N ALA A 24 34.55 50.76 -22.82
CA ALA A 24 33.43 50.03 -23.37
C ALA A 24 32.31 49.96 -22.32
N TYR A 25 31.51 51.03 -22.23
CA TYR A 25 30.14 50.87 -21.75
C TYR A 25 29.47 49.90 -22.71
N ALA A 26 29.08 48.73 -22.21
CA ALA A 26 28.33 47.77 -23.02
C ALA A 26 27.06 48.46 -23.53
N ARG A 27 26.73 48.28 -24.80
CA ARG A 27 25.54 48.88 -25.45
C ARG A 27 24.43 47.84 -25.54
N SER A 28 23.18 48.26 -25.72
CA SER A 28 22.12 47.33 -26.13
C SER A 28 22.23 47.01 -27.64
N LEU A 29 21.95 45.77 -28.02
CA LEU A 29 21.79 45.35 -29.41
C LEU A 29 20.30 45.32 -29.76
N PHE A 30 19.91 45.94 -30.87
CA PHE A 30 18.51 46.05 -31.28
C PHE A 30 18.33 45.68 -32.76
N ALA A 31 17.32 44.87 -33.07
CA ALA A 31 16.82 44.58 -34.41
C ALA A 31 15.31 44.86 -34.47
N GLY A 32 14.90 45.80 -35.32
CA GLY A 32 13.49 46.14 -35.58
C GLY A 32 12.94 45.48 -36.84
N GLN A 33 11.80 45.99 -37.31
CA GLN A 33 11.08 45.44 -38.47
C GLN A 33 11.97 45.30 -39.72
N GLY A 34 12.08 44.07 -40.23
CA GLY A 34 12.83 43.75 -41.45
C GLY A 34 14.34 43.72 -41.29
N GLU A 35 14.87 44.03 -40.10
CA GLU A 35 16.30 43.93 -39.82
C GLU A 35 16.71 42.48 -39.52
N ASP A 36 17.87 42.09 -40.03
CA ASP A 36 18.51 40.80 -39.77
C ASP A 36 19.99 41.07 -39.45
N LYS A 37 20.38 40.90 -38.19
CA LYS A 37 21.67 41.35 -37.66
C LYS A 37 22.49 40.18 -37.12
N THR A 38 23.77 40.15 -37.45
CA THR A 38 24.74 39.24 -36.82
C THR A 38 25.63 40.04 -35.87
N ALA A 39 25.58 39.70 -34.58
CA ALA A 39 26.45 40.27 -33.56
C ALA A 39 27.88 39.75 -33.73
N PRO A 40 28.93 40.57 -33.53
CA PRO A 40 30.30 40.09 -33.50
C PRO A 40 30.49 39.04 -32.39
N THR A 41 31.29 38.01 -32.68
CA THR A 41 31.59 36.92 -31.73
C THR A 41 32.28 37.46 -30.48
N GLN A 42 31.93 36.95 -29.29
CA GLN A 42 32.50 37.38 -27.98
C GLN A 42 32.22 38.83 -27.57
N GLU A 43 31.40 39.56 -28.31
CA GLU A 43 31.04 40.95 -27.99
C GLU A 43 30.19 41.03 -26.71
N SER A 44 30.36 42.12 -25.97
CA SER A 44 29.61 42.40 -24.75
C SER A 44 28.44 43.35 -24.99
N TYR A 45 27.27 43.00 -24.47
CA TYR A 45 26.06 43.81 -24.54
C TYR A 45 25.40 43.93 -23.17
N GLU A 46 24.65 45.01 -22.95
CA GLU A 46 23.79 45.10 -21.75
C GLU A 46 22.54 44.22 -21.92
N ASN A 47 21.93 44.30 -23.12
CA ASN A 47 20.70 43.60 -23.47
C ASN A 47 20.65 43.37 -24.99
N VAL A 48 19.85 42.39 -25.42
CA VAL A 48 19.65 42.05 -26.84
C VAL A 48 18.15 41.99 -27.16
N TYR A 49 17.69 42.80 -28.11
CA TYR A 49 16.28 42.98 -28.43
C TYR A 49 15.98 42.75 -29.91
N ALA A 50 15.08 41.80 -30.20
CA ALA A 50 14.48 41.62 -31.52
C ALA A 50 12.98 41.96 -31.42
N LEU A 51 12.57 43.06 -32.06
CA LEU A 51 11.20 43.56 -32.01
C LEU A 51 10.60 43.63 -33.42
N ASP A 52 9.26 43.55 -33.50
CA ASP A 52 8.49 43.86 -34.71
C ASP A 52 8.91 43.06 -35.97
N GLY A 53 9.38 41.82 -35.81
CA GLY A 53 9.82 40.96 -36.90
C GLY A 53 11.33 40.95 -37.15
N GLY A 54 12.11 41.65 -36.32
CA GLY A 54 13.58 41.69 -36.42
C GLY A 54 14.27 40.38 -36.06
N LYS A 55 15.47 40.16 -36.58
CA LYS A 55 16.26 38.95 -36.35
C LYS A 55 17.66 39.27 -35.85
N ILE A 56 18.14 38.50 -34.89
CA ILE A 56 19.50 38.59 -34.35
C ILE A 56 20.13 37.21 -34.28
N HIS A 57 21.36 37.10 -34.77
CA HIS A 57 22.23 35.94 -34.62
C HIS A 57 23.46 36.33 -33.79
N GLY A 58 23.78 35.58 -32.74
CA GLY A 58 24.90 35.84 -31.85
C GLY A 58 25.71 34.57 -31.56
N THR A 59 27.02 34.72 -31.36
CA THR A 59 27.90 33.59 -30.99
C THR A 59 28.81 33.98 -29.84
N ALA A 60 28.80 33.18 -28.77
CA ALA A 60 29.58 33.38 -27.55
C ALA A 60 29.44 34.79 -26.94
N LEU A 61 28.24 35.36 -26.95
CA LEU A 61 28.02 36.74 -26.49
C LEU A 61 28.16 36.86 -24.97
N LYS A 62 28.57 38.03 -24.48
CA LYS A 62 28.61 38.36 -23.04
C LYS A 62 27.55 39.39 -22.71
N ILE A 63 26.39 38.93 -22.25
CA ILE A 63 25.25 39.78 -21.93
C ILE A 63 25.24 40.02 -20.42
N THR A 64 25.47 41.25 -19.99
CA THR A 64 25.46 41.62 -18.56
C THR A 64 24.56 42.81 -18.36
N GLY A 65 23.44 42.61 -17.66
CA GLY A 65 22.45 43.65 -17.43
C GLY A 65 23.06 44.90 -16.78
N PRO A 66 22.45 46.08 -17.01
CA PRO A 66 22.99 47.35 -16.57
C PRO A 66 23.15 47.41 -15.05
N SER A 67 24.17 48.14 -14.58
CA SER A 67 24.37 48.38 -13.15
C SER A 67 23.23 49.25 -12.61
N THR A 68 22.35 48.69 -11.79
CA THR A 68 21.30 49.48 -11.12
C THR A 68 21.89 50.25 -9.95
N GLN A 69 21.88 51.58 -10.00
CA GLN A 69 21.91 52.39 -8.77
C GLN A 69 20.57 52.21 -8.04
N GLU A 70 20.60 52.13 -6.70
CA GLU A 70 19.49 51.79 -5.80
C GLU A 70 18.20 52.65 -5.93
N GLU A 71 18.20 53.68 -6.79
CA GLU A 71 17.07 54.60 -7.00
C GLU A 71 16.41 54.48 -8.40
N SER A 72 16.86 53.57 -9.27
CA SER A 72 16.32 53.42 -10.63
C SER A 72 15.08 52.52 -10.69
N ILE A 73 13.94 53.10 -11.04
CA ILE A 73 12.61 52.47 -11.20
C ILE A 73 12.49 51.61 -12.48
N ILE A 74 13.60 51.07 -13.01
CA ILE A 74 13.58 50.36 -14.30
C ILE A 74 12.81 49.05 -14.14
N THR A 75 11.64 49.01 -14.77
CA THR A 75 10.74 47.87 -14.91
C THR A 75 11.29 46.88 -15.92
N ASP A 76 11.39 45.60 -15.55
CA ASP A 76 11.70 44.45 -16.40
C ASP A 76 13.04 44.51 -17.16
N ILE A 77 14.16 44.17 -16.49
CA ILE A 77 15.46 44.00 -17.16
C ILE A 77 15.54 42.57 -17.72
N SER A 78 15.10 42.39 -18.97
CA SER A 78 15.31 41.19 -19.77
C SER A 78 16.70 41.22 -20.43
N GLY A 79 17.53 40.20 -20.24
CA GLY A 79 18.84 40.11 -20.91
C GLY A 79 18.70 39.94 -22.41
N VAL A 80 17.80 39.05 -22.82
CA VAL A 80 17.46 38.79 -24.22
C VAL A 80 15.95 38.81 -24.37
N GLU A 81 15.44 39.55 -25.35
CA GLU A 81 14.01 39.60 -25.59
C GLU A 81 13.65 39.59 -27.08
N ALA A 82 12.77 38.66 -27.44
CA ALA A 82 12.12 38.59 -28.75
C ALA A 82 10.63 38.88 -28.58
N ARG A 83 10.14 39.96 -29.21
CA ARG A 83 8.75 40.42 -29.06
C ARG A 83 8.07 40.59 -30.41
N LYS A 84 6.82 40.12 -30.49
CA LYS A 84 5.95 40.11 -31.67
C LYS A 84 6.31 39.03 -32.69
N PHE A 85 5.31 38.69 -33.50
CA PHE A 85 5.42 37.70 -34.56
C PHE A 85 6.58 38.01 -35.52
N GLY A 86 7.35 36.98 -35.85
CA GLY A 86 8.50 37.06 -36.77
C GLY A 86 9.81 37.48 -36.09
N SER A 87 9.76 38.02 -34.87
CA SER A 87 10.97 38.39 -34.12
C SER A 87 11.72 37.14 -33.68
N MET A 88 13.02 37.09 -33.95
CA MET A 88 13.84 35.91 -33.67
C MET A 88 15.22 36.27 -33.12
N ILE A 89 15.66 35.56 -32.10
CA ILE A 89 17.04 35.62 -31.61
C ILE A 89 17.60 34.21 -31.57
N GLU A 90 18.75 33.99 -32.21
CA GLU A 90 19.51 32.74 -32.16
C GLU A 90 20.88 32.99 -31.53
N LEU A 91 21.16 32.31 -30.43
CA LEU A 91 22.41 32.39 -29.67
C LEU A 91 23.12 31.05 -29.72
N GLU A 92 24.40 31.07 -30.08
CA GLU A 92 25.24 29.88 -30.23
C GLU A 92 26.49 29.98 -29.35
N GLY A 93 27.08 28.82 -29.04
CA GLY A 93 28.33 28.71 -28.29
C GLY A 93 28.21 29.16 -26.83
N ASP A 94 29.33 29.44 -26.18
CA ASP A 94 29.39 29.81 -24.75
C ASP A 94 28.90 31.25 -24.49
N THR A 95 27.63 31.51 -24.83
CA THR A 95 26.95 32.77 -24.57
C THR A 95 26.53 32.83 -23.10
N THR A 96 26.92 33.90 -22.40
CA THR A 96 26.63 34.08 -20.97
C THR A 96 25.68 35.25 -20.74
N ILE A 97 24.62 35.05 -19.96
CA ILE A 97 23.67 36.10 -19.55
C ILE A 97 23.73 36.25 -18.03
N LYS A 98 24.04 37.45 -17.52
CA LYS A 98 24.19 37.72 -16.07
C LYS A 98 23.59 39.08 -15.67
N ASN A 99 23.36 39.28 -14.37
CA ASN A 99 22.89 40.54 -13.78
C ASN A 99 21.55 41.06 -14.37
N VAL A 100 20.63 40.15 -14.67
CA VAL A 100 19.28 40.46 -15.18
C VAL A 100 18.22 39.82 -14.30
N SER A 101 17.00 40.40 -14.28
CA SER A 101 15.85 39.80 -13.59
C SER A 101 15.19 38.72 -14.42
N ILE A 102 15.21 38.86 -15.75
CA ILE A 102 14.75 37.84 -16.70
C ILE A 102 15.88 37.51 -17.67
N GLY A 103 16.29 36.25 -17.78
CA GLY A 103 17.37 35.85 -18.70
C GLY A 103 16.94 35.95 -20.16
N LEU A 104 15.99 35.10 -20.55
CA LEU A 104 15.35 35.11 -21.88
C LEU A 104 13.86 35.44 -21.76
N LEU A 105 13.36 36.37 -22.57
CA LEU A 105 11.95 36.73 -22.65
C LEU A 105 11.43 36.63 -24.09
N ALA A 106 10.69 35.56 -24.39
CA ALA A 106 9.97 35.43 -25.64
C ALA A 106 8.51 35.83 -25.42
N LYS A 107 8.01 36.85 -26.11
CA LYS A 107 6.61 37.26 -25.96
C LYS A 107 5.91 37.65 -27.25
N GLU A 108 4.58 37.53 -27.24
CA GLU A 108 3.72 37.91 -28.37
C GLU A 108 4.10 37.18 -29.68
N SER A 109 4.37 35.87 -29.61
CA SER A 109 4.86 35.04 -30.73
C SER A 109 6.31 35.30 -31.19
N GLY A 110 7.13 35.98 -30.39
CA GLY A 110 8.58 36.04 -30.59
C GLY A 110 9.27 34.69 -30.32
N THR A 111 10.41 34.44 -30.97
CA THR A 111 11.16 33.18 -30.83
C THR A 111 12.58 33.43 -30.33
N ILE A 112 13.04 32.65 -29.35
CA ILE A 112 14.43 32.64 -28.91
C ILE A 112 14.98 31.21 -29.01
N LYS A 113 16.14 31.04 -29.62
CA LYS A 113 16.91 29.80 -29.62
C LYS A 113 18.26 30.04 -28.95
N MET A 114 18.69 29.12 -28.09
CA MET A 114 20.00 29.16 -27.47
C MET A 114 20.61 27.76 -27.44
N ASN A 115 21.78 27.62 -28.05
CA ASN A 115 22.57 26.40 -28.09
C ASN A 115 23.87 26.65 -27.32
N ASP A 116 24.06 25.89 -26.24
CA ASP A 116 25.10 26.06 -25.24
C ASP A 116 25.01 27.40 -24.47
N GLY A 117 25.85 27.53 -23.44
CA GLY A 117 25.97 28.74 -22.64
C GLY A 117 25.22 28.69 -21.31
N SER A 118 25.21 29.82 -20.60
CA SER A 118 24.68 29.92 -19.25
C SER A 118 23.86 31.19 -18.99
N ILE A 119 22.81 31.04 -18.20
CA ILE A 119 21.91 32.11 -17.77
C ILE A 119 21.95 32.15 -16.25
N GLN A 120 22.44 33.25 -15.68
CA GLN A 120 22.42 33.50 -14.25
C GLN A 120 21.58 34.76 -13.97
N VAL A 121 20.41 34.56 -13.38
CA VAL A 121 19.53 35.66 -13.01
C VAL A 121 19.66 35.99 -11.54
N LYS A 122 19.35 37.23 -11.17
CA LYS A 122 19.32 37.64 -9.77
C LYS A 122 18.13 38.53 -9.50
N LYS A 123 17.73 38.59 -8.22
CA LYS A 123 16.67 39.49 -7.79
C LYS A 123 17.10 40.94 -8.06
N MET A 124 16.23 41.69 -8.72
CA MET A 124 16.40 43.13 -8.97
C MET A 124 15.18 43.84 -8.38
N HIS A 125 15.37 44.71 -7.39
CA HIS A 125 14.29 45.38 -6.65
C HIS A 125 13.26 44.41 -6.04
N ILE A 126 11.97 44.55 -6.39
CA ILE A 126 10.85 43.70 -5.91
C ILE A 126 10.54 42.52 -6.83
N GLN A 127 11.28 42.37 -7.93
CA GLN A 127 10.96 41.39 -8.96
C GLN A 127 11.67 40.06 -8.70
N THR A 128 10.91 38.96 -8.81
CA THR A 128 11.47 37.62 -8.67
C THR A 128 12.38 37.28 -9.85
N PRO A 129 13.53 36.63 -9.62
CA PRO A 129 14.40 36.19 -10.70
C PRO A 129 13.72 35.08 -11.52
N ILE A 130 13.71 35.24 -12.85
CA ILE A 130 13.17 34.25 -13.79
C ILE A 130 14.25 33.91 -14.82
N GLY A 131 14.71 32.66 -14.87
CA GLY A 131 15.70 32.23 -15.85
C GLY A 131 15.20 32.47 -17.29
N ILE A 132 14.05 31.90 -17.62
CA ILE A 132 13.39 32.10 -18.91
C ILE A 132 11.88 32.33 -18.77
N ALA A 133 11.33 33.17 -19.65
CA ALA A 133 9.90 33.47 -19.69
C ALA A 133 9.38 33.42 -21.13
N ALA A 134 8.36 32.59 -21.38
CA ALA A 134 7.65 32.53 -22.64
C ALA A 134 6.18 32.91 -22.40
N VAL A 135 5.71 34.01 -23.01
CA VAL A 135 4.38 34.57 -22.71
C VAL A 135 3.63 34.91 -24.00
N SER A 136 2.32 34.72 -24.06
CA SER A 136 1.49 35.09 -25.22
C SER A 136 2.01 34.47 -26.52
N ASN A 137 2.09 33.14 -26.55
CA ASN A 137 2.62 32.33 -27.66
C ASN A 137 4.12 32.51 -27.98
N GLY A 138 4.92 33.11 -27.09
CA GLY A 138 6.38 33.14 -27.26
C GLY A 138 6.97 31.72 -27.26
N ASP A 139 8.01 31.47 -28.07
CA ASP A 139 8.63 30.15 -28.24
C ASP A 139 10.11 30.19 -27.82
N ILE A 140 10.52 29.30 -26.93
CA ILE A 140 11.91 29.19 -26.48
C ILE A 140 12.42 27.77 -26.77
N ILE A 141 13.56 27.68 -27.44
CA ILE A 141 14.24 26.42 -27.79
C ILE A 141 15.65 26.44 -27.22
N LEU A 142 15.96 25.50 -26.33
CA LEU A 142 17.26 25.42 -25.65
C LEU A 142 17.93 24.08 -25.92
N ASN A 143 19.23 24.10 -26.21
CA ASN A 143 20.05 22.89 -26.24
C ASN A 143 21.28 23.09 -25.37
N ASN A 144 21.47 22.22 -24.37
CA ASN A 144 22.60 22.23 -23.45
C ASN A 144 22.86 23.57 -22.73
N VAL A 145 21.78 24.25 -22.31
CA VAL A 145 21.87 25.52 -21.59
C VAL A 145 21.78 25.30 -20.08
N GLU A 146 22.65 25.97 -19.32
CA GLU A 146 22.60 25.99 -17.85
C GLU A 146 21.86 27.24 -17.36
N ILE A 147 20.81 27.04 -16.55
CA ILE A 147 20.00 28.12 -15.99
C ILE A 147 20.15 28.10 -14.46
N ASP A 148 20.66 29.18 -13.89
CA ASP A 148 20.72 29.41 -12.46
C ASP A 148 19.84 30.61 -12.06
N ALA A 149 18.68 30.29 -11.50
CA ALA A 149 17.75 31.22 -10.88
C ALA A 149 17.74 31.11 -9.34
N SER A 150 18.74 30.44 -8.74
CA SER A 150 18.80 30.19 -7.29
C SER A 150 19.47 31.31 -6.48
N ASN A 151 19.95 32.36 -7.15
CA ASN A 151 20.96 33.26 -6.60
C ASN A 151 20.51 34.00 -5.32
N GLN A 152 21.25 33.75 -4.24
CA GLN A 152 21.16 34.39 -2.93
C GLN A 152 22.18 35.53 -2.82
N GLU A 153 21.86 36.76 -3.23
CA GLU A 153 22.52 37.93 -2.61
C GLU A 153 21.90 38.13 -1.22
N GLN A 154 22.45 37.38 -0.25
CA GLN A 154 22.23 37.56 1.19
C GLN A 154 22.86 38.90 1.63
N SER A 155 22.06 39.95 1.77
CA SER A 155 22.46 41.10 2.60
C SER A 155 21.33 41.77 3.38
N ILE A 156 20.07 41.33 3.23
CA ILE A 156 18.99 41.88 4.05
C ILE A 156 18.36 40.80 4.92
N LYS A 157 18.86 40.71 6.17
CA LYS A 157 18.17 40.08 7.29
C LYS A 157 16.93 40.91 7.68
N THR A 158 15.89 40.87 6.88
CA THR A 158 14.53 41.09 7.39
C THR A 158 13.66 39.98 6.84
N ILE A 159 13.36 39.03 7.72
CA ILE A 159 12.30 38.06 7.53
C ILE A 159 11.00 38.86 7.62
N ASP A 160 10.37 39.11 6.48
CA ASP A 160 8.94 39.43 6.42
C ASP A 160 8.18 38.18 5.96
N GLU A 161 6.95 38.03 6.47
CA GLU A 161 6.03 36.90 6.31
C GLU A 161 5.54 36.70 4.86
N THR A 162 6.02 37.51 3.91
CA THR A 162 5.55 37.60 2.51
C THR A 162 6.42 36.87 1.49
N GLY A 163 7.62 36.38 1.86
CA GLY A 163 8.39 35.46 1.01
C GLY A 163 8.97 36.02 -0.30
N ILE A 164 9.27 37.32 -0.36
CA ILE A 164 9.58 38.09 -1.59
C ILE A 164 11.02 37.84 -2.13
N GLY A 165 11.48 36.61 -2.38
CA GLY A 165 12.88 36.36 -2.81
C GLY A 165 13.12 35.16 -3.73
N ASP A 166 12.04 34.55 -4.21
CA ASP A 166 12.07 33.18 -4.67
C ASP A 166 12.15 33.11 -6.21
N GLY A 167 13.17 32.41 -6.71
CA GLY A 167 13.53 32.31 -8.11
C GLY A 167 12.84 31.16 -8.85
N THR A 168 12.51 31.44 -10.10
CA THR A 168 11.86 30.50 -11.03
C THR A 168 12.80 30.19 -12.19
N GLY A 169 13.01 28.91 -12.50
CA GLY A 169 13.83 28.52 -13.64
C GLY A 169 13.18 28.91 -14.97
N ALA A 170 11.95 28.45 -15.19
CA ALA A 170 11.17 28.73 -16.40
C ALA A 170 9.70 29.03 -16.12
N SER A 171 9.16 30.05 -16.79
CA SER A 171 7.76 30.48 -16.68
C SER A 171 7.09 30.56 -18.05
N LEU A 172 6.16 29.65 -18.33
CA LEU A 172 5.42 29.59 -19.60
C LEU A 172 3.96 29.95 -19.36
N LYS A 173 3.48 30.98 -20.06
CA LYS A 173 2.13 31.52 -19.89
C LYS A 173 1.41 31.77 -21.20
N SER A 174 0.11 31.56 -21.22
CA SER A 174 -0.80 31.98 -22.31
C SER A 174 -0.27 31.57 -23.70
N GLY A 175 -0.15 30.26 -23.92
CA GLY A 175 0.36 29.68 -25.16
C GLY A 175 1.88 29.64 -25.31
N GLY A 176 2.66 30.22 -24.39
CA GLY A 176 4.12 30.21 -24.44
C GLY A 176 4.70 28.79 -24.34
N THR A 177 5.80 28.51 -25.04
CA THR A 177 6.37 27.16 -25.20
C THR A 177 7.85 27.05 -24.85
N LEU A 178 8.24 25.85 -24.41
CA LEU A 178 9.64 25.48 -24.14
C LEU A 178 9.97 24.11 -24.70
N SER A 179 10.96 24.05 -25.58
CA SER A 179 11.64 22.81 -25.95
C SER A 179 13.08 22.86 -25.43
N MET A 180 13.47 21.92 -24.57
CA MET A 180 14.81 21.89 -23.98
C MET A 180 15.42 20.48 -24.07
N THR A 181 16.62 20.38 -24.64
CA THR A 181 17.40 19.14 -24.73
C THR A 181 18.73 19.31 -23.98
N GLY A 182 19.00 18.45 -23.00
CA GLY A 182 20.19 18.56 -22.15
C GLY A 182 20.17 19.80 -21.24
N GLY A 183 21.32 20.15 -20.67
CA GLY A 183 21.46 21.31 -19.79
C GLY A 183 20.85 21.11 -18.40
N SER A 184 20.74 22.20 -17.64
CA SER A 184 20.28 22.16 -16.25
C SER A 184 19.50 23.41 -15.84
N ILE A 185 18.61 23.25 -14.85
CA ILE A 185 17.84 24.33 -14.23
C ILE A 185 18.04 24.22 -12.72
N LYS A 186 18.61 25.27 -12.13
CA LYS A 186 18.74 25.45 -10.68
C LYS A 186 17.84 26.60 -10.25
N SER A 187 17.00 26.38 -9.25
CA SER A 187 16.12 27.42 -8.70
C SER A 187 15.82 27.15 -7.22
N ASN A 188 15.24 28.10 -6.49
CA ASN A 188 14.94 27.95 -5.05
C ASN A 188 13.43 27.97 -4.73
N TYR A 189 12.55 28.00 -5.75
CA TYR A 189 11.10 27.89 -5.55
C TYR A 189 10.40 27.08 -6.62
N LEU A 190 10.52 27.48 -7.90
CA LEU A 190 9.92 26.77 -9.02
C LEU A 190 10.96 26.39 -10.04
N GLY A 191 11.04 25.12 -10.43
CA GLY A 191 11.86 24.71 -11.57
C GLY A 191 11.23 25.24 -12.86
N ILE A 192 10.05 24.71 -13.20
CA ILE A 192 9.28 25.09 -14.39
C ILE A 192 7.81 25.25 -14.03
N THR A 193 7.17 26.34 -14.45
CA THR A 193 5.72 26.52 -14.35
C THR A 193 5.08 26.73 -15.72
N LEU A 194 4.00 26.00 -15.99
CA LEU A 194 3.20 26.11 -17.22
C LEU A 194 1.76 26.48 -16.84
N GLU A 195 1.28 27.60 -17.35
CA GLU A 195 -0.05 28.14 -17.07
C GLU A 195 -0.73 28.54 -18.38
N GLU A 196 -1.83 27.89 -18.74
CA GLU A 196 -2.54 28.16 -20.02
C GLU A 196 -1.62 28.03 -21.25
N SER A 197 -0.56 27.20 -21.17
CA SER A 197 0.39 27.01 -22.27
C SER A 197 -0.19 26.13 -23.39
N ASN A 198 -0.99 25.12 -23.01
CA ASN A 198 -1.77 24.25 -23.90
C ASN A 198 -1.08 23.89 -25.24
N SER A 199 0.16 23.40 -25.18
CA SER A 199 0.95 23.11 -26.38
C SER A 199 1.74 21.81 -26.26
N ASP A 200 1.75 21.04 -27.34
CA ASP A 200 2.53 19.80 -27.45
C ASP A 200 4.02 20.07 -27.73
N LYS A 201 4.39 21.33 -27.98
CA LYS A 201 5.80 21.75 -28.11
C LYS A 201 6.56 21.73 -26.79
N ASN A 202 5.85 21.72 -25.66
CA ASN A 202 6.46 21.67 -24.34
C ASN A 202 7.11 20.32 -24.10
N LYS A 203 8.43 20.24 -24.33
CA LYS A 203 9.19 19.00 -24.26
C LYS A 203 10.53 19.23 -23.58
N LEU A 204 10.84 18.41 -22.59
CA LEU A 204 12.15 18.37 -21.91
C LEU A 204 12.77 16.99 -22.11
N GLU A 205 14.00 16.95 -22.59
CA GLU A 205 14.75 15.71 -22.85
C GLU A 205 16.14 15.78 -22.20
N ASN A 206 16.49 14.81 -21.35
CA ASN A 206 17.77 14.75 -20.63
C ASN A 206 18.09 16.00 -19.77
N VAL A 207 17.07 16.66 -19.23
CA VAL A 207 17.22 17.89 -18.43
C VAL A 207 17.35 17.57 -16.94
N LYS A 208 18.27 18.26 -16.24
CA LYS A 208 18.42 18.17 -14.78
C LYS A 208 17.80 19.40 -14.11
N ILE A 209 16.86 19.20 -13.19
CA ILE A 209 16.21 20.25 -12.41
C ILE A 209 16.54 20.05 -10.93
N ASN A 210 17.13 21.06 -10.31
CA ASN A 210 17.53 21.03 -8.91
C ASN A 210 16.93 22.21 -8.15
N ILE A 211 16.14 21.92 -7.11
CA ILE A 211 15.53 22.94 -6.26
C ILE A 211 16.36 23.12 -4.99
N THR A 212 17.02 24.26 -4.85
CA THR A 212 17.92 24.57 -3.73
C THR A 212 17.23 25.32 -2.60
N ASP A 213 15.97 24.99 -2.31
CA ASP A 213 15.28 25.56 -1.16
C ASP A 213 16.04 25.21 0.14
N LEU A 214 16.00 26.11 1.12
CA LEU A 214 16.60 25.88 2.42
C LEU A 214 15.96 24.63 3.03
N VAL A 215 16.79 23.70 3.49
CA VAL A 215 16.39 22.37 4.04
C VAL A 215 15.30 22.46 5.14
N ASN A 216 15.10 23.65 5.74
CA ASN A 216 14.13 23.93 6.80
C ASN A 216 13.00 24.90 6.41
N SER A 217 12.81 25.18 5.12
CA SER A 217 11.72 26.01 4.62
C SER A 217 10.37 25.29 4.78
N THR A 218 9.39 25.95 5.41
CA THR A 218 7.99 25.48 5.42
C THR A 218 7.26 25.83 4.11
N LYS A 219 7.90 26.59 3.22
CA LYS A 219 7.29 26.99 1.95
C LYS A 219 7.23 25.80 1.01
N GLU A 220 6.19 25.80 0.19
CA GLU A 220 6.06 24.84 -0.89
C GLU A 220 7.04 25.18 -2.02
N SER A 221 7.88 24.24 -2.42
CA SER A 221 8.74 24.35 -3.59
C SER A 221 8.41 23.23 -4.58
N ILE A 222 8.32 23.58 -5.87
CA ILE A 222 7.81 22.66 -6.89
C ILE A 222 8.81 22.54 -8.04
N GLY A 223 9.18 21.31 -8.40
CA GLY A 223 10.05 21.05 -9.54
C GLY A 223 9.39 21.46 -10.85
N ILE A 224 8.26 20.85 -11.19
CA ILE A 224 7.45 21.19 -12.37
C ILE A 224 5.99 21.34 -11.96
N ARG A 225 5.41 22.52 -12.24
CA ARG A 225 3.99 22.82 -12.01
C ARG A 225 3.26 23.03 -13.34
N VAL A 226 2.19 22.28 -13.57
CA VAL A 226 1.41 22.30 -14.82
C VAL A 226 -0.05 22.56 -14.48
N ILE A 227 -0.55 23.74 -14.84
CA ILE A 227 -1.88 24.20 -14.44
C ILE A 227 -2.65 24.81 -15.61
N LYS A 228 -3.98 24.90 -15.43
CA LYS A 228 -4.92 25.53 -16.35
C LYS A 228 -4.80 24.98 -17.78
N THR A 229 -5.13 23.70 -17.94
CA THR A 229 -5.18 23.02 -19.24
C THR A 229 -3.84 23.06 -19.98
N SER A 230 -2.73 22.88 -19.26
CA SER A 230 -1.39 22.86 -19.84
C SER A 230 -0.91 21.43 -20.11
N LYS A 231 0.09 21.30 -20.98
CA LYS A 231 0.67 20.00 -21.37
C LYS A 231 2.20 20.06 -21.37
N VAL A 232 2.84 18.96 -21.00
CA VAL A 232 4.30 18.80 -21.14
C VAL A 232 4.72 17.32 -21.26
N THR A 233 5.75 17.06 -22.06
CA THR A 233 6.42 15.76 -22.16
C THR A 233 7.81 15.81 -21.55
N LEU A 234 8.12 14.87 -20.66
CA LEU A 234 9.41 14.71 -19.99
C LEU A 234 10.04 13.37 -20.42
N ASP A 235 11.24 13.41 -20.96
CA ASP A 235 12.01 12.23 -21.36
C ASP A 235 13.38 12.25 -20.70
N GLN A 236 13.69 11.23 -19.89
CA GLN A 236 14.95 11.14 -19.14
C GLN A 236 15.25 12.39 -18.27
N VAL A 237 14.21 13.03 -17.74
CA VAL A 237 14.34 14.21 -16.87
C VAL A 237 14.66 13.77 -15.44
N THR A 238 15.58 14.49 -14.80
CA THR A 238 15.90 14.31 -13.37
C THR A 238 15.44 15.52 -12.59
N ILE A 239 14.63 15.31 -11.55
CA ILE A 239 14.18 16.37 -10.62
C ILE A 239 14.63 16.00 -9.21
N ARG A 240 15.29 16.93 -8.51
CA ARG A 240 15.78 16.72 -7.13
C ARG A 240 15.44 17.86 -6.20
N HIS A 241 15.33 17.52 -4.92
CA HIS A 241 15.22 18.43 -3.77
C HIS A 241 13.98 19.35 -3.72
N ALA A 242 13.05 19.23 -4.68
CA ALA A 242 11.76 19.90 -4.60
C ALA A 242 10.94 19.31 -3.44
N ARG A 243 10.17 20.14 -2.72
CA ARG A 243 9.20 19.63 -1.74
C ARG A 243 8.15 18.75 -2.44
N THR A 244 7.60 19.25 -3.54
CA THR A 244 6.75 18.50 -4.48
C THR A 244 7.45 18.43 -5.84
N SER A 245 7.83 17.27 -6.35
CA SER A 245 8.58 17.25 -7.63
C SER A 245 7.73 17.65 -8.82
N ILE A 246 6.53 17.09 -8.93
CA ILE A 246 5.60 17.37 -10.03
C ILE A 246 4.20 17.62 -9.48
N HIS A 247 3.57 18.70 -9.90
CA HIS A 247 2.19 19.04 -9.58
C HIS A 247 1.38 19.35 -10.85
N ALA A 248 0.26 18.65 -11.04
CA ALA A 248 -0.70 18.90 -12.11
C ALA A 248 -2.08 19.25 -11.57
N SER A 249 -2.67 20.34 -12.08
CA SER A 249 -4.01 20.82 -11.69
C SER A 249 -4.78 21.40 -12.89
N ASP A 250 -6.10 21.49 -12.75
CA ASP A 250 -7.04 22.13 -13.68
C ASP A 250 -6.97 21.53 -15.11
N SER A 251 -7.32 20.25 -15.24
CA SER A 251 -7.37 19.49 -16.51
C SER A 251 -6.04 19.47 -17.29
N SER A 252 -4.91 19.45 -16.59
CA SER A 252 -3.58 19.44 -17.21
C SER A 252 -3.07 18.02 -17.50
N GLN A 253 -2.14 17.89 -18.44
CA GLN A 253 -1.61 16.58 -18.88
C GLN A 253 -0.08 16.53 -18.86
N ILE A 254 0.48 15.47 -18.27
CA ILE A 254 1.94 15.24 -18.24
C ILE A 254 2.25 13.82 -18.70
N THR A 255 3.22 13.68 -19.60
CA THR A 255 3.79 12.37 -19.97
C THR A 255 5.25 12.31 -19.55
N ILE A 256 5.63 11.25 -18.83
CA ILE A 256 6.98 11.03 -18.29
C ILE A 256 7.51 9.69 -18.82
N SER A 257 8.71 9.70 -19.39
CA SER A 257 9.40 8.55 -19.95
C SER A 257 10.78 8.44 -19.32
N GLY A 258 10.97 7.42 -18.48
CA GLY A 258 12.20 7.22 -17.71
C GLY A 258 12.59 8.43 -16.82
N GLY A 259 13.84 8.46 -16.39
CA GLY A 259 14.36 9.50 -15.48
C GLY A 259 14.07 9.26 -14.00
N LEU A 260 14.42 10.25 -13.18
CA LEU A 260 14.37 10.21 -11.72
C LEU A 260 13.55 11.40 -11.19
N ILE A 261 12.50 11.09 -10.44
CA ILE A 261 11.63 12.09 -9.80
C ILE A 261 11.79 11.97 -8.29
N GLN A 262 12.55 12.89 -7.68
CA GLN A 262 12.78 12.92 -6.24
C GLN A 262 12.07 14.11 -5.59
N GLY A 263 11.18 13.81 -4.64
CA GLY A 263 10.41 14.80 -3.89
C GLY A 263 10.67 14.68 -2.39
N ASN A 264 11.08 15.77 -1.75
CA ASN A 264 11.39 15.77 -0.31
C ASN A 264 10.15 15.53 0.56
N HIS A 265 8.93 15.68 0.03
CA HIS A 265 7.68 15.29 0.66
C HIS A 265 6.84 14.50 -0.35
N THR A 266 6.43 15.13 -1.45
CA THR A 266 5.60 14.51 -2.47
C THR A 266 6.37 14.32 -3.77
N GLY A 267 6.39 13.10 -4.33
CA GLY A 267 6.93 12.86 -5.66
C GLY A 267 6.03 13.50 -6.72
N ILE A 268 4.82 12.97 -6.89
CA ILE A 268 3.87 13.40 -7.91
C ILE A 268 2.50 13.64 -7.31
N ASN A 269 1.94 14.84 -7.52
CA ASN A 269 0.59 15.21 -7.10
C ASN A 269 -0.28 15.61 -8.30
N VAL A 270 -1.50 15.07 -8.34
CA VAL A 270 -2.48 15.30 -9.42
C VAL A 270 -3.84 15.64 -8.82
N GLU A 271 -4.41 16.75 -9.26
CA GLU A 271 -5.73 17.18 -8.83
C GLU A 271 -6.56 17.82 -9.95
N LYS A 272 -7.85 18.04 -9.66
CA LYS A 272 -8.82 18.72 -10.53
C LYS A 272 -8.78 18.23 -11.97
N GLU A 273 -9.11 16.95 -12.17
CA GLU A 273 -9.26 16.33 -13.50
C GLU A 273 -7.97 16.21 -14.32
N SER A 274 -6.81 16.42 -13.70
CA SER A 274 -5.53 16.32 -14.38
C SER A 274 -5.08 14.86 -14.56
N VAL A 275 -4.20 14.62 -15.54
CA VAL A 275 -3.75 13.28 -15.88
C VAL A 275 -2.23 13.23 -16.04
N ILE A 276 -1.58 12.28 -15.36
CA ILE A 276 -0.15 12.00 -15.53
C ILE A 276 0.06 10.54 -15.94
N THR A 277 0.90 10.33 -16.96
CA THR A 277 1.32 9.00 -17.42
C THR A 277 2.83 8.84 -17.27
N LEU A 278 3.27 7.78 -16.58
CA LEU A 278 4.66 7.39 -16.38
C LEU A 278 4.92 6.06 -17.11
N LYS A 279 6.00 6.00 -17.90
CA LYS A 279 6.42 4.80 -18.65
C LYS A 279 7.94 4.68 -18.69
N ASN A 280 8.43 3.56 -19.20
CA ASN A 280 9.86 3.30 -19.42
C ASN A 280 10.68 3.38 -18.12
N ASP A 281 10.18 2.73 -17.08
CA ASP A 281 10.88 2.50 -15.81
C ASP A 281 11.31 3.76 -15.04
N VAL A 282 10.43 4.76 -14.95
CA VAL A 282 10.62 5.94 -14.07
C VAL A 282 10.89 5.50 -12.63
N GLU A 283 11.89 6.10 -12.00
CA GLU A 283 12.12 5.99 -10.56
C GLU A 283 11.54 7.19 -9.83
N VAL A 284 10.70 6.91 -8.82
CA VAL A 284 10.11 7.94 -7.95
C VAL A 284 10.58 7.71 -6.52
N LEU A 285 11.20 8.73 -5.94
CA LEU A 285 11.68 8.74 -4.55
C LEU A 285 10.95 9.83 -3.77
N SER A 286 10.38 9.51 -2.62
CA SER A 286 9.78 10.54 -1.77
C SER A 286 9.84 10.25 -0.28
N ASN A 287 9.80 11.30 0.55
CA ASN A 287 9.64 11.07 1.99
C ASN A 287 8.18 10.90 2.39
N ASP A 288 7.17 11.27 1.62
CA ASP A 288 5.77 11.04 2.00
C ASP A 288 5.05 10.38 0.83
N HIS A 289 4.12 11.08 0.18
CA HIS A 289 3.43 10.53 -0.97
C HIS A 289 4.38 10.38 -2.16
N GLY A 290 4.54 9.15 -2.64
CA GLY A 290 5.21 8.94 -3.92
C GLY A 290 4.31 9.37 -5.06
N LEU A 291 3.08 8.86 -5.08
CA LEU A 291 2.02 9.21 -6.03
C LEU A 291 0.74 9.61 -5.29
N SER A 292 0.17 10.77 -5.63
CA SER A 292 -1.10 11.27 -5.08
C SER A 292 -2.02 11.72 -6.20
N ALA A 293 -3.19 11.10 -6.32
CA ALA A 293 -4.28 11.53 -7.19
C ALA A 293 -5.50 11.88 -6.33
N ASN A 294 -5.88 13.15 -6.32
CA ASN A 294 -6.94 13.68 -5.47
C ASN A 294 -8.03 14.39 -6.30
N GLY A 295 -9.29 14.05 -6.05
CA GLY A 295 -10.42 14.62 -6.76
C GLY A 295 -10.89 13.79 -7.94
N LEU A 296 -12.17 13.97 -8.29
CA LEU A 296 -12.82 13.25 -9.38
C LEU A 296 -12.07 13.47 -10.71
N HIS A 297 -11.91 12.38 -11.48
CA HIS A 297 -11.20 12.33 -12.76
C HIS A 297 -9.69 12.63 -12.71
N SER A 298 -9.12 12.96 -11.55
CA SER A 298 -7.66 13.05 -11.38
C SER A 298 -7.04 11.68 -11.50
N LYS A 299 -6.05 11.51 -12.40
CA LYS A 299 -5.56 10.18 -12.76
C LYS A 299 -4.04 10.09 -12.88
N ILE A 300 -3.46 9.04 -12.30
CA ILE A 300 -2.07 8.64 -12.52
C ILE A 300 -2.03 7.24 -13.13
N THR A 301 -1.24 7.04 -14.18
CA THR A 301 -0.94 5.72 -14.75
C THR A 301 0.56 5.50 -14.78
N MET A 302 1.06 4.42 -14.18
CA MET A 302 2.48 4.06 -14.17
C MET A 302 2.71 2.65 -14.70
N GLN A 303 3.60 2.53 -15.69
CA GLN A 303 3.98 1.26 -16.33
C GLN A 303 5.48 1.02 -16.17
N GLY A 304 5.83 -0.04 -15.42
CA GLY A 304 7.21 -0.33 -15.02
C GLY A 304 7.71 0.61 -13.92
N GLY A 305 8.99 0.50 -13.58
CA GLY A 305 9.66 1.41 -12.65
C GLY A 305 9.50 1.06 -11.16
N LYS A 306 10.05 1.95 -10.34
CA LYS A 306 10.18 1.77 -8.89
C LYS A 306 9.66 2.99 -8.15
N LEU A 307 8.92 2.74 -7.08
CA LEU A 307 8.44 3.72 -6.13
C LEU A 307 9.06 3.42 -4.77
N THR A 308 9.89 4.33 -4.26
CA THR A 308 10.51 4.20 -2.93
C THR A 308 10.06 5.34 -2.04
N THR A 309 9.45 5.02 -0.89
CA THR A 309 9.03 6.03 0.09
C THR A 309 9.45 5.69 1.51
N ALA A 310 9.59 6.69 2.40
CA ALA A 310 10.13 6.46 3.75
C ALA A 310 9.48 7.24 4.92
N GLY A 311 8.47 8.09 4.71
CA GLY A 311 7.85 8.86 5.79
C GLY A 311 6.45 8.39 6.12
N LEU A 312 5.61 9.29 6.63
CA LEU A 312 4.45 8.88 7.43
C LEU A 312 3.16 8.71 6.61
N GLN A 313 3.15 9.25 5.39
CA GLN A 313 1.99 9.21 4.51
C GLN A 313 2.01 7.99 3.55
N PRO A 314 0.84 7.57 3.04
CA PRO A 314 0.77 6.49 2.05
C PRO A 314 1.68 6.72 0.84
N ALA A 315 2.42 5.69 0.43
CA ALA A 315 3.28 5.76 -0.76
C ALA A 315 2.46 6.07 -2.03
N VAL A 316 1.26 5.50 -2.13
CA VAL A 316 0.29 5.75 -3.19
C VAL A 316 -1.06 6.09 -2.58
N LEU A 317 -1.56 7.29 -2.88
CA LEU A 317 -2.86 7.79 -2.40
C LEU A 317 -3.80 8.09 -3.57
N ALA A 318 -4.96 7.43 -3.59
CA ALA A 318 -6.12 7.83 -4.37
C ALA A 318 -7.19 8.38 -3.41
N GLY A 319 -7.47 9.68 -3.50
CA GLY A 319 -8.40 10.38 -2.61
C GLY A 319 -9.54 11.07 -3.37
N PHE A 320 -10.71 11.17 -2.73
CA PHE A 320 -11.85 11.98 -3.19
C PHE A 320 -12.23 11.78 -4.67
N GLY A 321 -12.22 10.53 -5.16
CA GLY A 321 -12.55 10.19 -6.56
C GLY A 321 -11.35 10.05 -7.50
N GLY A 322 -10.12 10.17 -6.99
CA GLY A 322 -8.90 9.98 -7.77
C GLY A 322 -8.68 8.53 -8.20
N GLU A 323 -7.97 8.33 -9.31
CA GLU A 323 -7.68 7.01 -9.89
C GLU A 323 -6.18 6.81 -10.10
N ILE A 324 -5.63 5.69 -9.61
CA ILE A 324 -4.23 5.31 -9.86
C ILE A 324 -4.15 3.90 -10.44
N ASN A 325 -3.47 3.76 -11.57
CA ASN A 325 -3.23 2.47 -12.22
C ASN A 325 -1.73 2.16 -12.27
N LEU A 326 -1.34 1.03 -11.68
CA LEU A 326 0.04 0.57 -11.59
C LEU A 326 0.18 -0.77 -12.33
N THR A 327 1.13 -0.87 -13.26
CA THR A 327 1.45 -2.14 -13.95
C THR A 327 2.94 -2.40 -13.91
N ASN A 328 3.37 -3.56 -13.39
CA ASN A 328 4.79 -3.92 -13.19
C ASN A 328 5.59 -2.94 -12.30
N VAL A 329 4.92 -2.25 -11.38
CA VAL A 329 5.59 -1.30 -10.49
C VAL A 329 6.09 -2.02 -9.24
N VAL A 330 7.33 -1.74 -8.84
CA VAL A 330 7.85 -2.17 -7.54
C VAL A 330 7.60 -1.05 -6.53
N VAL A 331 6.71 -1.30 -5.57
CA VAL A 331 6.45 -0.40 -4.44
C VAL A 331 7.24 -0.88 -3.24
N HIS A 332 8.22 -0.08 -2.83
CA HIS A 332 9.08 -0.36 -1.70
C HIS A 332 8.94 0.77 -0.68
N ILE A 333 8.51 0.43 0.53
CA ILE A 333 8.53 1.35 1.66
C ILE A 333 9.67 0.92 2.56
N ASP A 334 10.64 1.82 2.72
CA ASP A 334 11.88 1.57 3.46
C ASP A 334 11.90 2.30 4.80
N ASP A 335 12.60 1.73 5.78
CA ASP A 335 13.04 2.49 6.96
C ASP A 335 14.04 3.55 6.52
N LEU A 336 13.91 4.77 7.03
CA LEU A 336 14.70 5.97 6.71
C LEU A 336 16.23 5.81 6.83
N THR A 337 16.74 4.61 7.13
CA THR A 337 18.16 4.31 7.26
C THR A 337 18.88 4.11 5.93
N ASP A 338 18.19 3.83 4.82
CA ASP A 338 18.86 3.45 3.55
C ASP A 338 18.39 4.20 2.28
N ILE A 339 17.51 5.20 2.39
CA ILE A 339 17.48 6.25 1.36
C ILE A 339 18.67 7.17 1.64
N GLY A 340 19.87 6.63 1.42
CA GLY A 340 21.05 7.41 1.18
C GLY A 340 20.71 8.36 0.05
N MET A 341 20.33 9.59 0.43
CA MET A 341 20.54 10.74 -0.43
C MET A 341 22.02 10.64 -0.76
N HIS A 342 22.33 10.16 -1.97
CA HIS A 342 23.62 10.35 -2.56
C HIS A 342 23.74 11.87 -2.70
N ILE A 343 24.27 12.47 -1.64
CA ILE A 343 24.86 13.80 -1.68
C ILE A 343 26.00 13.58 -2.66
N ASP A 344 25.85 14.11 -3.87
CA ASP A 344 26.95 14.12 -4.83
C ASP A 344 28.19 14.69 -4.10
N ASP A 345 29.26 13.91 -4.08
CA ASP A 345 30.51 14.13 -3.33
C ASP A 345 31.31 15.36 -3.82
N ASN A 346 30.69 16.54 -4.00
CA ASN A 346 31.43 17.74 -4.39
C ASN A 346 30.87 19.12 -4.00
N GLU A 347 29.97 19.24 -3.04
CA GLU A 347 29.71 20.54 -2.40
C GLU A 347 29.81 20.42 -0.88
N THR A 348 30.99 20.83 -0.38
CA THR A 348 31.33 21.30 0.98
C THR A 348 30.52 20.75 2.16
N GLN A 349 31.21 19.96 2.98
CA GLN A 349 30.89 19.61 4.37
C GLN A 349 30.20 20.74 5.14
N THR A 350 28.88 20.72 5.24
CA THR A 350 28.19 21.19 6.45
C THR A 350 26.81 20.56 6.57
N GLN A 351 26.55 20.05 7.77
CA GLN A 351 25.25 19.57 8.26
C GLN A 351 24.84 18.17 7.81
N LYS A 352 25.59 17.20 8.34
CA LYS A 352 25.02 15.96 8.86
C LYS A 352 24.00 16.35 9.96
N LEU A 353 22.78 16.72 9.58
CA LEU A 353 21.64 16.70 10.49
C LEU A 353 21.31 15.23 10.72
N GLU A 354 22.04 14.61 11.65
CA GLU A 354 21.48 13.57 12.50
C GLU A 354 20.27 14.21 13.20
N LEU A 355 19.13 14.23 12.51
CA LEU A 355 17.85 14.40 13.17
C LEU A 355 17.74 13.16 14.04
N GLU A 356 17.94 13.32 15.34
CA GLU A 356 17.56 12.39 16.38
C GLU A 356 16.03 12.13 16.32
N ARG A 357 15.53 11.51 15.26
CA ARG A 357 14.25 10.82 15.30
C ARG A 357 14.53 9.45 15.89
N LYS A 358 14.64 9.45 17.23
CA LYS A 358 14.47 8.26 18.07
C LYS A 358 13.40 7.37 17.45
N GLU A 359 13.80 6.21 16.92
CA GLU A 359 13.07 4.94 16.83
C GLU A 359 11.53 5.01 16.87
N ALA A 360 10.91 5.89 16.08
CA ALA A 360 9.48 5.93 15.94
C ALA A 360 9.15 4.91 14.86
N PRO A 361 8.39 3.85 15.16
CA PRO A 361 8.13 2.82 14.18
C PRO A 361 7.39 3.43 12.98
N LEU A 362 7.85 3.13 11.76
CA LEU A 362 7.20 3.57 10.53
C LEU A 362 5.71 3.29 10.58
N THR A 363 4.89 4.26 10.16
CA THR A 363 3.44 4.09 10.01
C THR A 363 3.00 4.26 8.55
N THR A 364 3.87 4.04 7.58
CA THR A 364 3.55 4.25 6.17
C THR A 364 2.61 3.15 5.64
N GLN A 365 1.49 3.52 5.02
CA GLN A 365 0.75 2.61 4.16
C GLN A 365 1.44 2.47 2.79
N GLY A 366 1.30 1.32 2.13
CA GLY A 366 1.73 1.20 0.73
C GLY A 366 0.73 1.83 -0.23
N LEU A 367 -0.47 1.26 -0.30
CA LEU A 367 -1.56 1.75 -1.13
C LEU A 367 -2.73 2.18 -0.26
N GLN A 368 -3.28 3.37 -0.49
CA GLN A 368 -4.50 3.84 0.15
C GLN A 368 -5.50 4.42 -0.85
N ALA A 369 -6.69 3.83 -0.92
CA ALA A 369 -7.86 4.41 -1.59
C ALA A 369 -8.85 4.89 -0.54
N GLN A 370 -9.14 6.19 -0.51
CA GLN A 370 -9.94 6.81 0.53
C GLN A 370 -11.10 7.60 -0.09
N TYR A 371 -12.30 7.43 0.47
CA TYR A 371 -13.55 8.06 0.04
C TYR A 371 -14.16 7.44 -1.22
N ALA A 372 -15.44 7.75 -1.46
CA ALA A 372 -16.21 7.25 -2.59
C ALA A 372 -15.52 7.57 -3.92
N GLN A 373 -15.66 6.65 -4.88
CA GLN A 373 -15.10 6.72 -6.24
C GLN A 373 -13.57 6.68 -6.34
N SER A 374 -12.83 6.77 -5.22
CA SER A 374 -11.38 6.60 -5.24
C SER A 374 -11.00 5.17 -5.58
N LYS A 375 -10.10 5.00 -6.56
CA LYS A 375 -9.74 3.68 -7.07
C LYS A 375 -8.23 3.52 -7.27
N ILE A 376 -7.69 2.39 -6.81
CA ILE A 376 -6.35 1.93 -7.16
C ILE A 376 -6.43 0.58 -7.85
N THR A 377 -5.77 0.44 -9.00
CA THR A 377 -5.58 -0.86 -9.68
C THR A 377 -4.10 -1.16 -9.75
N MET A 378 -3.67 -2.35 -9.30
CA MET A 378 -2.29 -2.82 -9.44
C MET A 378 -2.24 -4.20 -10.11
N ILE A 379 -1.54 -4.29 -11.25
CA ILE A 379 -1.37 -5.52 -12.02
C ILE A 379 0.12 -5.88 -12.07
N ARG A 380 0.48 -7.04 -11.51
CA ARG A 380 1.88 -7.49 -11.34
C ARG A 380 2.68 -6.48 -10.49
N GLY A 381 4.01 -6.56 -10.54
CA GLY A 381 4.88 -5.79 -9.65
C GLY A 381 5.00 -6.45 -8.26
N SER A 382 5.30 -5.67 -7.24
CA SER A 382 5.38 -6.17 -5.85
C SER A 382 5.22 -5.05 -4.83
N ILE A 383 4.76 -5.40 -3.63
CA ILE A 383 4.68 -4.47 -2.49
C ILE A 383 5.54 -5.01 -1.34
N THR A 384 6.45 -4.18 -0.83
CA THR A 384 7.21 -4.48 0.40
C THR A 384 7.04 -3.35 1.38
N THR A 385 6.60 -3.66 2.60
CA THR A 385 6.41 -2.66 3.67
C THR A 385 6.99 -3.15 4.99
N THR A 386 7.70 -2.28 5.70
CA THR A 386 8.21 -2.53 7.06
C THR A 386 7.38 -1.85 8.14
N GLY A 387 6.50 -0.91 7.77
CA GLY A 387 5.68 -0.13 8.70
C GLY A 387 4.57 -0.90 9.45
N LEU A 388 4.06 -0.23 10.49
CA LEU A 388 2.97 -0.66 11.37
C LEU A 388 1.58 -0.40 10.81
N ASN A 389 1.44 0.36 9.74
CA ASN A 389 0.13 0.54 9.09
C ASN A 389 -0.13 -0.57 8.06
N PRO A 390 -1.39 -0.75 7.62
CA PRO A 390 -1.71 -1.73 6.61
C PRO A 390 -0.96 -1.44 5.31
N ALA A 391 -0.44 -2.48 4.66
CA ALA A 391 0.23 -2.31 3.38
C ALA A 391 -0.75 -1.83 2.30
N VAL A 392 -2.00 -2.27 2.36
CA VAL A 392 -3.08 -1.85 1.47
C VAL A 392 -4.32 -1.53 2.29
N LEU A 393 -4.85 -0.31 2.13
CA LEU A 393 -6.01 0.19 2.85
C LEU A 393 -7.08 0.75 1.90
N ALA A 394 -8.27 0.16 1.93
CA ALA A 394 -9.48 0.74 1.36
C ALA A 394 -10.35 1.34 2.48
N GLY A 395 -10.55 2.65 2.46
CA GLY A 395 -11.27 3.39 3.50
C GLY A 395 -12.44 4.21 2.98
N SER A 396 -13.55 4.22 3.72
CA SER A 396 -14.73 5.08 3.48
C SER A 396 -15.26 5.07 2.04
N GLY A 397 -15.37 3.91 1.40
CA GLY A 397 -15.87 3.79 0.02
C GLY A 397 -14.80 3.67 -1.06
N GLY A 398 -13.51 3.69 -0.66
CA GLY A 398 -12.40 3.45 -1.58
C GLY A 398 -12.36 2.02 -2.10
N GLN A 399 -11.82 1.84 -3.31
CA GLN A 399 -11.73 0.55 -3.99
C GLN A 399 -10.30 0.23 -4.42
N ILE A 400 -9.83 -1.00 -4.16
CA ILE A 400 -8.50 -1.45 -4.58
C ILE A 400 -8.59 -2.82 -5.25
N ASP A 401 -8.12 -2.88 -6.50
CA ASP A 401 -8.03 -4.12 -7.30
C ASP A 401 -6.57 -4.53 -7.48
N LEU A 402 -6.19 -5.70 -6.97
CA LEU A 402 -4.84 -6.27 -7.06
C LEU A 402 -4.86 -7.56 -7.90
N THR A 403 -3.98 -7.66 -8.90
CA THR A 403 -3.85 -8.87 -9.72
C THR A 403 -2.40 -9.34 -9.78
N ASN A 404 -2.15 -10.56 -9.27
CA ASN A 404 -0.82 -11.19 -9.26
C ASN A 404 0.27 -10.34 -8.59
N VAL A 405 -0.05 -9.78 -7.42
CA VAL A 405 0.87 -8.94 -6.63
C VAL A 405 1.40 -9.75 -5.44
N PRO A 406 2.67 -10.16 -5.41
CA PRO A 406 3.31 -10.66 -4.20
C PRO A 406 3.57 -9.51 -3.21
N MET A 407 3.28 -9.76 -1.93
CA MET A 407 3.48 -8.82 -0.84
C MET A 407 4.30 -9.44 0.29
N LYS A 408 5.31 -8.71 0.77
CA LYS A 408 6.05 -9.00 2.01
C LYS A 408 5.87 -7.82 2.95
N VAL A 409 5.12 -8.02 4.03
CA VAL A 409 4.63 -6.91 4.86
C VAL A 409 4.88 -7.22 6.33
N HIS A 410 5.20 -6.20 7.11
CA HIS A 410 5.34 -6.39 8.54
C HIS A 410 3.97 -6.59 9.21
N ASN A 411 3.04 -5.65 9.00
CA ASN A 411 1.77 -5.61 9.71
C ASN A 411 0.60 -6.28 8.94
N VAL A 412 -0.56 -5.60 8.85
CA VAL A 412 -1.71 -6.06 8.08
C VAL A 412 -1.40 -5.95 6.59
N GLY A 413 -1.66 -7.00 5.82
CA GLY A 413 -1.50 -6.97 4.37
C GLY A 413 -2.61 -6.18 3.69
N LEU A 414 -3.86 -6.60 3.90
CA LEU A 414 -5.03 -5.95 3.31
C LEU A 414 -6.01 -5.53 4.41
N GLN A 415 -6.45 -4.28 4.37
CA GLN A 415 -7.50 -3.78 5.27
C GLN A 415 -8.59 -3.04 4.49
N ALA A 416 -9.84 -3.47 4.64
CA ALA A 416 -11.01 -2.74 4.16
C ALA A 416 -11.82 -2.26 5.38
N GLN A 417 -12.05 -0.95 5.47
CA GLN A 417 -12.64 -0.30 6.64
C GLN A 417 -13.74 0.69 6.23
N ALA A 418 -14.85 0.70 6.98
CA ALA A 418 -16.04 1.50 6.72
C ALA A 418 -16.89 1.02 5.52
N GLU A 419 -18.13 1.52 5.45
CA GLU A 419 -19.10 1.13 4.41
C GLU A 419 -18.57 1.39 2.99
N GLN A 420 -18.97 0.54 2.05
CA GLN A 420 -18.61 0.58 0.61
C GLN A 420 -17.12 0.41 0.29
N SER A 421 -16.25 0.30 1.29
CA SER A 421 -14.83 0.01 1.07
C SER A 421 -14.65 -1.41 0.56
N LYS A 422 -13.92 -1.57 -0.56
CA LYS A 422 -13.74 -2.87 -1.20
C LYS A 422 -12.30 -3.12 -1.63
N ILE A 423 -11.80 -4.32 -1.32
CA ILE A 423 -10.54 -4.84 -1.89
C ILE A 423 -10.84 -6.12 -2.65
N VAL A 424 -10.31 -6.24 -3.87
CA VAL A 424 -10.30 -7.48 -4.63
C VAL A 424 -8.85 -7.87 -4.90
N MET A 425 -8.45 -9.08 -4.52
CA MET A 425 -7.13 -9.62 -4.87
C MET A 425 -7.29 -10.92 -5.65
N THR A 426 -6.77 -10.96 -6.88
CA THR A 426 -6.80 -12.14 -7.75
C THR A 426 -5.38 -12.63 -8.02
N ARG A 427 -5.06 -13.84 -7.55
CA ARG A 427 -3.71 -14.43 -7.49
C ARG A 427 -2.74 -13.57 -6.67
N GLY A 428 -1.49 -14.03 -6.57
CA GLY A 428 -0.45 -13.39 -5.76
C GLY A 428 -0.33 -14.01 -4.37
N SER A 429 0.47 -13.39 -3.51
CA SER A 429 0.76 -13.94 -2.19
C SER A 429 0.90 -12.85 -1.14
N ILE A 430 0.43 -13.13 0.07
CA ILE A 430 0.57 -12.25 1.23
C ILE A 430 1.44 -12.97 2.25
N ILE A 431 2.60 -12.41 2.57
CA ILE A 431 3.48 -12.90 3.63
C ILE A 431 3.57 -11.83 4.71
N THR A 432 3.04 -12.11 5.89
CA THR A 432 3.10 -11.20 7.05
C THR A 432 4.06 -11.72 8.11
N THR A 433 4.79 -10.82 8.78
CA THR A 433 5.74 -11.18 9.84
C THR A 433 5.30 -10.78 11.25
N GLY A 434 4.43 -9.78 11.38
CA GLY A 434 3.91 -9.25 12.64
C GLY A 434 2.78 -10.06 13.25
N MET A 435 2.20 -9.52 14.33
CA MET A 435 1.18 -10.21 15.16
C MET A 435 -0.26 -9.72 14.90
N ASN A 436 -0.50 -9.03 13.79
CA ASN A 436 -1.83 -8.60 13.38
C ASN A 436 -2.39 -9.49 12.25
N PRO A 437 -3.70 -9.43 11.97
CA PRO A 437 -4.30 -10.20 10.90
C PRO A 437 -3.65 -9.90 9.56
N ALA A 438 -3.40 -10.92 8.74
CA ALA A 438 -2.91 -10.71 7.38
C ALA A 438 -3.93 -9.99 6.51
N VAL A 439 -5.22 -10.29 6.71
CA VAL A 439 -6.36 -9.66 6.03
C VAL A 439 -7.43 -9.30 7.06
N LEU A 440 -7.88 -8.05 7.04
CA LEU A 440 -8.84 -7.48 7.99
C LEU A 440 -9.99 -6.75 7.28
N ALA A 441 -11.22 -7.18 7.51
CA ALA A 441 -12.43 -6.45 7.13
C ALA A 441 -13.12 -5.90 8.39
N GLY A 442 -13.35 -4.59 8.43
CA GLY A 442 -13.92 -3.89 9.59
C GLY A 442 -15.02 -2.88 9.19
N SER A 443 -16.00 -2.72 10.09
CA SER A 443 -17.10 -1.75 10.00
C SER A 443 -17.75 -1.60 8.59
N GLY A 444 -18.13 -2.71 7.95
CA GLY A 444 -18.78 -2.71 6.63
C GLY A 444 -17.84 -2.92 5.44
N GLY A 445 -16.53 -3.03 5.68
CA GLY A 445 -15.53 -3.30 4.64
C GLY A 445 -15.68 -4.69 4.02
N GLN A 446 -15.37 -4.80 2.72
CA GLN A 446 -15.48 -6.05 1.96
C GLN A 446 -14.14 -6.43 1.31
N ILE A 447 -13.75 -7.69 1.43
CA ILE A 447 -12.53 -8.21 0.80
C ILE A 447 -12.84 -9.50 0.05
N ASP A 448 -12.58 -9.52 -1.26
CA ASP A 448 -12.69 -10.70 -2.12
C ASP A 448 -11.29 -11.20 -2.51
N LEU A 449 -10.97 -12.45 -2.19
CA LEU A 449 -9.70 -13.11 -2.46
C LEU A 449 -9.92 -14.28 -3.42
N ASN A 450 -9.30 -14.26 -4.59
CA ASN A 450 -9.41 -15.32 -5.61
C ASN A 450 -8.03 -15.94 -5.86
N ASP A 451 -7.86 -17.22 -5.50
CA ASP A 451 -6.61 -17.98 -5.66
C ASP A 451 -5.36 -17.31 -5.04
N VAL A 452 -5.54 -16.71 -3.86
CA VAL A 452 -4.46 -16.05 -3.11
C VAL A 452 -3.78 -17.02 -2.16
N VAL A 453 -2.45 -16.94 -2.03
CA VAL A 453 -1.68 -17.68 -1.03
C VAL A 453 -1.34 -16.77 0.15
N ILE A 454 -1.76 -17.12 1.36
CA ILE A 454 -1.47 -16.34 2.57
C ILE A 454 -0.58 -17.16 3.52
N LYS A 455 0.51 -16.55 3.95
CA LYS A 455 1.44 -17.08 4.97
C LYS A 455 1.55 -16.07 6.11
N THR A 456 1.19 -16.48 7.32
CA THR A 456 1.18 -15.62 8.51
C THR A 456 1.62 -16.37 9.77
N ARG A 457 2.08 -15.62 10.77
CA ARG A 457 2.37 -16.09 12.13
C ARG A 457 1.26 -15.79 13.14
N ASP A 458 0.18 -15.14 12.71
CA ASP A 458 -0.97 -14.87 13.57
C ASP A 458 -2.30 -15.16 12.87
N ILE A 459 -3.26 -14.25 12.84
CA ILE A 459 -4.55 -14.48 12.16
C ILE A 459 -4.35 -14.33 10.66
N ALA A 460 -4.91 -15.26 9.87
CA ALA A 460 -4.91 -15.15 8.42
C ALA A 460 -6.03 -14.20 7.97
N LEU A 461 -7.28 -14.49 8.37
CA LEU A 461 -8.45 -13.69 8.00
C LEU A 461 -9.22 -13.27 9.25
N GLN A 462 -9.49 -11.97 9.37
CA GLN A 462 -10.34 -11.40 10.42
C GLN A 462 -11.46 -10.55 9.83
N ALA A 463 -12.71 -10.85 10.21
CA ALA A 463 -13.86 -9.99 9.92
C ALA A 463 -14.51 -9.54 11.23
N GLN A 464 -14.71 -8.24 11.39
CA GLN A 464 -15.27 -7.64 12.60
C GLN A 464 -16.30 -6.57 12.30
N ASP A 465 -17.26 -6.40 13.19
CA ASP A 465 -18.40 -5.48 13.08
C ASP A 465 -19.42 -5.88 12.00
N LYS A 466 -20.61 -5.29 12.09
CA LYS A 466 -21.71 -5.56 11.17
C LYS A 466 -21.31 -5.24 9.72
N GLN A 467 -21.84 -6.03 8.80
CA GLN A 467 -21.68 -5.91 7.34
C GLN A 467 -20.24 -6.11 6.81
N SER A 468 -19.25 -6.31 7.68
CA SER A 468 -17.89 -6.66 7.25
C SER A 468 -17.86 -8.08 6.70
N LYS A 469 -17.26 -8.25 5.51
CA LYS A 469 -17.24 -9.55 4.83
C LYS A 469 -15.90 -9.85 4.16
N ILE A 470 -15.41 -11.07 4.35
CA ILE A 470 -14.31 -11.63 3.56
C ILE A 470 -14.83 -12.84 2.78
N THR A 471 -14.63 -12.86 1.47
CA THR A 471 -14.88 -14.03 0.63
C THR A 471 -13.56 -14.53 0.07
N MET A 472 -13.21 -15.80 0.31
CA MET A 472 -12.03 -16.43 -0.28
C MET A 472 -12.45 -17.60 -1.17
N ARG A 473 -12.05 -17.55 -2.45
CA ARG A 473 -12.30 -18.57 -3.47
C ARG A 473 -10.98 -19.22 -3.86
N GLY A 474 -10.86 -20.53 -3.65
CA GLY A 474 -9.61 -21.25 -3.89
C GLY A 474 -8.46 -20.77 -2.99
N GLY A 475 -7.23 -21.00 -3.43
CA GLY A 475 -6.04 -20.56 -2.71
C GLY A 475 -5.69 -21.40 -1.46
N LYS A 476 -4.64 -20.97 -0.76
CA LYS A 476 -4.04 -21.71 0.36
C LYS A 476 -3.70 -20.79 1.53
N LEU A 477 -4.09 -21.19 2.73
CA LEU A 477 -3.78 -20.53 3.98
C LEU A 477 -2.79 -21.38 4.79
N ILE A 478 -1.61 -20.82 5.07
CA ILE A 478 -0.59 -21.44 5.92
C ILE A 478 -0.39 -20.52 7.11
N LYS A 479 -0.76 -21.01 8.29
CA LYS A 479 -0.74 -20.22 9.50
C LYS A 479 0.07 -20.93 10.58
N THR A 480 1.06 -20.20 11.09
CA THR A 480 1.85 -20.59 12.27
C THR A 480 1.45 -19.68 13.44
N GLY A 481 1.70 -20.05 14.70
CA GLY A 481 1.31 -19.23 15.86
C GLY A 481 0.11 -19.72 16.65
N PRO A 482 -0.24 -19.11 17.80
CA PRO A 482 -1.23 -19.63 18.75
C PRO A 482 -2.69 -19.17 18.54
N ARG A 483 -2.95 -18.04 17.86
CA ARG A 483 -4.33 -17.52 17.67
C ARG A 483 -5.13 -18.35 16.66
N ALA A 484 -6.41 -18.08 16.41
CA ALA A 484 -7.13 -18.81 15.36
C ALA A 484 -6.64 -18.35 13.97
N ALA A 485 -6.60 -19.24 12.97
CA ALA A 485 -6.29 -18.84 11.60
C ALA A 485 -7.41 -17.94 11.03
N ILE A 486 -8.65 -18.26 11.35
CA ILE A 486 -9.86 -17.52 10.95
C ILE A 486 -10.53 -16.99 12.21
N PHE A 487 -10.78 -15.69 12.25
CA PHE A 487 -11.45 -15.06 13.39
C PHE A 487 -12.59 -14.15 12.96
N VAL A 488 -13.77 -14.38 13.51
CA VAL A 488 -14.97 -13.59 13.20
C VAL A 488 -15.62 -13.10 14.49
N THR A 489 -15.97 -11.81 14.54
CA THR A 489 -16.57 -11.20 15.72
C THR A 489 -17.57 -10.10 15.37
N CYS A 490 -18.49 -9.80 16.28
CA CYS A 490 -19.38 -8.63 16.24
C CYS A 490 -20.20 -8.46 14.94
N GLY A 491 -20.68 -9.55 14.34
CA GLY A 491 -21.51 -9.52 13.13
C GLY A 491 -20.73 -9.65 11.81
N GLY A 492 -19.40 -9.80 11.88
CA GLY A 492 -18.56 -10.05 10.70
C GLY A 492 -18.87 -11.40 10.04
N GLN A 493 -18.48 -11.55 8.78
CA GLN A 493 -18.71 -12.79 8.01
C GLN A 493 -17.49 -13.19 7.20
N ILE A 494 -17.18 -14.49 7.18
CA ILE A 494 -16.13 -15.07 6.33
C ILE A 494 -16.68 -16.27 5.57
N ASP A 495 -16.60 -16.23 4.24
CA ASP A 495 -16.96 -17.34 3.34
C ASP A 495 -15.68 -17.93 2.71
N LEU A 496 -15.40 -19.21 2.97
CA LEU A 496 -14.30 -19.96 2.38
C LEU A 496 -14.87 -20.99 1.39
N LEU A 497 -14.49 -20.87 0.12
CA LEU A 497 -15.06 -21.62 -1.00
C LEU A 497 -13.94 -22.31 -1.78
N GLY A 498 -13.78 -23.63 -1.65
CA GLY A 498 -12.66 -24.36 -2.23
C GLY A 498 -11.29 -24.08 -1.58
N VAL A 499 -11.26 -23.59 -0.34
CA VAL A 499 -10.02 -23.15 0.34
C VAL A 499 -9.34 -24.30 1.07
N GLN A 500 -8.00 -24.34 1.02
CA GLN A 500 -7.20 -25.23 1.85
C GLN A 500 -6.55 -24.46 3.01
N LEU A 501 -6.92 -24.79 4.24
CA LEU A 501 -6.35 -24.24 5.46
C LEU A 501 -5.61 -25.31 6.26
N HIS A 502 -4.32 -25.09 6.47
CA HIS A 502 -3.47 -25.94 7.31
C HIS A 502 -2.82 -25.13 8.43
N THR A 503 -3.01 -25.58 9.68
CA THR A 503 -2.44 -24.96 10.88
C THR A 503 -2.19 -26.00 11.97
N ASP A 504 -1.05 -25.92 12.65
CA ASP A 504 -0.75 -26.80 13.79
C ASP A 504 -1.36 -26.30 15.12
N SER A 505 -2.18 -25.25 15.05
CA SER A 505 -2.80 -24.59 16.21
C SER A 505 -4.32 -24.51 16.04
N ASN A 506 -4.92 -23.36 16.36
CA ASN A 506 -6.35 -23.11 16.26
C ASN A 506 -6.74 -22.77 14.81
N GLY A 507 -7.80 -23.41 14.32
CA GLY A 507 -8.37 -23.19 12.99
C GLY A 507 -9.34 -22.02 12.97
N LEU A 508 -10.51 -22.19 13.57
CA LEU A 508 -11.65 -21.29 13.49
C LEU A 508 -12.02 -20.75 14.88
N ALA A 509 -12.31 -19.46 14.96
CA ALA A 509 -12.93 -18.83 16.12
C ALA A 509 -14.02 -17.86 15.66
N VAL A 510 -15.20 -17.97 16.26
CA VAL A 510 -16.35 -17.12 15.97
C VAL A 510 -17.04 -16.73 17.27
N ARG A 511 -17.43 -15.47 17.45
CA ARG A 511 -18.18 -15.01 18.62
C ARG A 511 -19.03 -13.78 18.30
N GLY A 512 -20.05 -13.51 19.11
CA GLY A 512 -20.90 -12.33 18.95
C GLY A 512 -22.04 -12.56 17.97
N ARG A 513 -23.15 -11.86 18.19
CA ARG A 513 -24.40 -11.99 17.44
C ARG A 513 -24.15 -11.84 15.93
N GLU A 514 -24.84 -12.64 15.12
CA GLU A 514 -24.80 -12.61 13.65
C GLU A 514 -23.43 -12.93 13.01
N SER A 515 -22.41 -13.22 13.81
CA SER A 515 -21.09 -13.59 13.30
C SER A 515 -21.15 -14.96 12.62
N LYS A 516 -20.54 -15.08 11.44
CA LYS A 516 -20.70 -16.27 10.60
C LYS A 516 -19.41 -16.68 9.89
N ILE A 517 -19.10 -17.98 9.94
CA ILE A 517 -18.13 -18.63 9.07
C ILE A 517 -18.85 -19.64 8.18
N THR A 518 -18.69 -19.54 6.86
CA THR A 518 -19.18 -20.53 5.90
C THR A 518 -18.00 -21.22 5.24
N LEU A 519 -18.02 -22.55 5.19
CA LEU A 519 -17.06 -23.38 4.47
C LEU A 519 -17.84 -24.15 3.40
N LYS A 520 -17.45 -24.02 2.14
CA LYS A 520 -18.02 -24.80 1.04
C LYS A 520 -16.89 -25.45 0.24
N ASP A 521 -17.00 -26.75 -0.03
CA ASP A 521 -16.01 -27.50 -0.79
C ASP A 521 -14.57 -27.31 -0.25
N SER A 522 -14.44 -27.02 1.04
CA SER A 522 -13.20 -26.54 1.66
C SER A 522 -12.59 -27.58 2.61
N GLU A 523 -11.29 -27.45 2.82
CA GLU A 523 -10.54 -28.34 3.70
C GLU A 523 -9.86 -27.55 4.82
N VAL A 524 -10.22 -27.84 6.08
CA VAL A 524 -9.61 -27.24 7.26
C VAL A 524 -8.97 -28.33 8.11
N ARG A 525 -7.64 -28.34 8.16
CA ARG A 525 -6.86 -29.19 9.06
C ARG A 525 -6.19 -28.35 10.13
N ALA A 526 -6.65 -28.48 11.37
CA ALA A 526 -6.14 -27.79 12.53
C ALA A 526 -5.79 -28.76 13.66
N ASN A 527 -5.06 -28.30 14.68
CA ASN A 527 -4.98 -29.03 15.94
C ASN A 527 -6.33 -28.94 16.68
N ILE A 528 -6.76 -27.71 16.93
CA ILE A 528 -8.11 -27.40 17.42
C ILE A 528 -8.84 -26.73 16.27
N LEU A 529 -9.86 -27.42 15.73
CA LEU A 529 -10.70 -26.93 14.64
C LEU A 529 -11.49 -25.70 15.06
N LEU A 530 -12.17 -25.75 16.21
CA LEU A 530 -13.12 -24.73 16.64
C LEU A 530 -12.82 -24.26 18.06
N VAL A 531 -12.75 -22.95 18.26
CA VAL A 531 -12.54 -22.31 19.57
C VAL A 531 -13.66 -21.32 19.87
N GLY A 532 -14.48 -21.62 20.87
CA GLY A 532 -15.39 -20.69 21.53
C GLY A 532 -14.65 -19.87 22.59
N ARG A 533 -14.43 -18.58 22.33
CA ARG A 533 -13.82 -17.64 23.30
C ARG A 533 -14.91 -16.93 24.11
N PRO A 534 -14.70 -16.70 25.41
CA PRO A 534 -15.67 -15.96 26.22
C PRO A 534 -15.95 -14.59 25.58
N ASN A 535 -17.22 -14.21 25.58
CA ASN A 535 -17.64 -12.89 25.14
C ASN A 535 -17.84 -12.01 26.37
N GLU A 536 -17.20 -10.84 26.40
CA GLU A 536 -17.29 -9.90 27.53
C GLU A 536 -18.19 -8.69 27.21
N GLY A 537 -18.96 -8.70 26.11
CA GLY A 537 -19.81 -7.56 25.76
C GLY A 537 -20.97 -7.81 24.79
N GLU A 538 -20.87 -8.77 23.86
CA GLU A 538 -21.94 -9.01 22.85
C GLU A 538 -22.59 -10.39 22.92
N ASN A 539 -23.60 -10.54 23.78
CA ASN A 539 -24.34 -11.80 23.89
C ASN A 539 -25.17 -12.07 22.60
N GLY A 540 -24.99 -13.26 22.03
CA GLY A 540 -25.75 -13.74 20.87
C GLY A 540 -25.14 -14.98 20.21
N GLU A 541 -25.95 -15.66 19.40
CA GLU A 541 -25.56 -16.86 18.67
C GLU A 541 -24.62 -16.51 17.49
N ALA A 542 -23.59 -17.35 17.32
CA ALA A 542 -22.62 -17.26 16.24
C ALA A 542 -22.65 -18.57 15.42
N ASN A 543 -22.37 -18.51 14.13
CA ASN A 543 -22.59 -19.64 13.22
C ASN A 543 -21.28 -20.11 12.56
N VAL A 544 -21.08 -21.43 12.53
CA VAL A 544 -20.12 -22.08 11.65
C VAL A 544 -20.88 -23.10 10.81
N ILE A 545 -20.91 -22.90 9.49
CA ILE A 545 -21.60 -23.77 8.55
C ILE A 545 -20.56 -24.40 7.62
N ALA A 546 -20.49 -25.73 7.61
CA ALA A 546 -19.65 -26.48 6.71
C ALA A 546 -20.52 -27.31 5.77
N ASP A 547 -20.39 -27.02 4.47
CA ASP A 547 -21.13 -27.58 3.35
C ASP A 547 -20.16 -28.33 2.44
N HIS A 548 -20.41 -29.61 2.19
CA HIS A 548 -19.53 -30.49 1.40
C HIS A 548 -18.03 -30.33 1.73
N SER A 549 -17.69 -30.22 3.02
CA SER A 549 -16.33 -29.85 3.44
C SER A 549 -15.63 -30.93 4.27
N ILE A 550 -14.31 -30.87 4.33
CA ILE A 550 -13.48 -31.77 5.14
C ILE A 550 -12.87 -30.98 6.30
N LEU A 551 -13.21 -31.34 7.51
CA LEU A 551 -12.73 -30.70 8.73
C LEU A 551 -11.93 -31.69 9.56
N GLU A 552 -10.83 -31.25 10.17
CA GLU A 552 -10.03 -32.06 11.08
C GLU A 552 -9.51 -31.21 12.24
N GLY A 553 -9.67 -31.73 13.47
CA GLY A 553 -9.28 -31.05 14.71
C GLY A 553 -10.27 -31.27 15.84
N GLY A 554 -9.84 -31.01 17.08
CA GLY A 554 -10.73 -30.97 18.24
C GLY A 554 -11.54 -29.67 18.32
N ALA A 555 -12.42 -29.54 19.31
CA ALA A 555 -13.18 -28.33 19.57
C ALA A 555 -13.08 -27.92 21.04
N ARG A 556 -13.11 -26.62 21.35
CA ARG A 556 -13.07 -26.12 22.73
C ARG A 556 -14.08 -25.00 22.91
N ASN A 557 -14.68 -24.94 24.09
CA ASN A 557 -15.51 -23.82 24.51
C ASN A 557 -15.08 -23.32 25.90
N SER A 558 -15.50 -22.12 26.26
CA SER A 558 -15.25 -21.54 27.58
C SER A 558 -16.18 -22.16 28.62
N GLU A 559 -15.62 -22.69 29.71
CA GLU A 559 -16.40 -23.26 30.83
C GLU A 559 -17.20 -22.20 31.61
N ARG A 560 -16.69 -20.95 31.71
CA ARG A 560 -17.33 -19.89 32.49
C ARG A 560 -18.38 -19.11 31.71
N ASN A 561 -18.10 -18.80 30.45
CA ASN A 561 -18.96 -18.01 29.55
C ASN A 561 -18.89 -18.63 28.14
N PRO A 562 -19.58 -19.77 27.92
CA PRO A 562 -19.50 -20.47 26.64
C PRO A 562 -20.01 -19.58 25.51
N THR A 563 -19.29 -19.59 24.39
CA THR A 563 -19.81 -18.97 23.16
C THR A 563 -20.98 -19.80 22.67
N GLN A 564 -22.10 -19.16 22.35
CA GLN A 564 -23.27 -19.81 21.78
C GLN A 564 -23.07 -20.10 20.28
N THR A 565 -22.06 -20.91 19.96
CA THR A 565 -21.73 -21.26 18.58
C THR A 565 -22.62 -22.42 18.09
N ILE A 566 -23.39 -22.17 17.04
CA ILE A 566 -24.11 -23.19 16.28
C ILE A 566 -23.17 -23.73 15.21
N PHE A 567 -22.76 -24.98 15.37
CA PHE A 567 -21.91 -25.69 14.41
C PHE A 567 -22.76 -26.59 13.53
N SER A 568 -22.80 -26.33 12.23
CA SER A 568 -23.63 -27.08 11.28
C SER A 568 -22.77 -27.80 10.25
N LEU A 569 -22.90 -29.12 10.18
CA LEU A 569 -22.26 -29.98 9.19
C LEU A 569 -23.34 -30.47 8.22
N ILE A 570 -23.26 -30.07 6.95
CA ILE A 570 -24.28 -30.36 5.94
C ILE A 570 -23.69 -30.98 4.66
N ASN A 571 -24.54 -31.68 3.90
CA ASN A 571 -24.29 -32.16 2.53
C ASN A 571 -22.98 -32.94 2.33
N GLY A 572 -22.78 -33.99 3.11
CA GLY A 572 -21.63 -34.88 2.98
C GLY A 572 -20.37 -34.38 3.68
N THR A 573 -20.49 -33.33 4.50
CA THR A 573 -19.38 -32.82 5.31
C THR A 573 -18.85 -33.88 6.26
N LYS A 574 -17.52 -33.97 6.36
CA LYS A 574 -16.84 -34.91 7.26
C LYS A 574 -16.01 -34.16 8.29
N TRP A 575 -16.26 -34.43 9.56
CA TRP A 575 -15.43 -33.95 10.66
C TRP A 575 -14.61 -35.10 11.27
N TYR A 576 -13.30 -35.08 11.02
CA TYR A 576 -12.33 -35.94 11.66
C TYR A 576 -11.90 -35.37 13.02
N LEU A 577 -12.59 -35.81 14.07
CA LEU A 577 -12.31 -35.42 15.44
C LEU A 577 -11.02 -36.10 15.92
N LYS A 578 -10.05 -35.32 16.41
CA LYS A 578 -8.78 -35.83 16.90
C LYS A 578 -8.43 -35.26 18.28
N VAL A 579 -7.54 -35.97 18.98
CA VAL A 579 -6.94 -35.52 20.24
C VAL A 579 -6.20 -34.21 20.03
N ASN A 580 -6.38 -33.28 20.97
CA ASN A 580 -5.68 -32.02 20.97
C ASN A 580 -4.21 -32.25 21.35
N THR A 581 -3.28 -32.09 20.40
CA THR A 581 -1.84 -32.18 20.68
C THR A 581 -1.36 -30.86 21.24
N GLN A 582 -0.69 -30.83 22.39
CA GLN A 582 -0.09 -29.58 22.88
C GLN A 582 0.94 -29.07 21.88
N ASN A 583 0.76 -27.84 21.42
CA ASN A 583 1.82 -27.04 20.83
C ASN A 583 1.63 -25.64 21.39
N TYR A 584 2.46 -25.27 22.37
CA TYR A 584 2.88 -23.93 22.83
C TYR A 584 3.20 -24.01 24.33
N LYS A 585 4.41 -23.56 24.70
CA LYS A 585 5.09 -23.70 26.00
C LYS A 585 4.40 -23.03 27.22
N ILE A 586 3.10 -22.74 27.16
CA ILE A 586 2.39 -22.00 28.21
C ILE A 586 1.14 -22.77 28.59
N GLN A 587 1.12 -23.19 29.86
CA GLN A 587 0.09 -23.95 30.58
C GLN A 587 0.06 -25.47 30.33
N LYS A 588 0.53 -26.17 31.36
CA LYS A 588 0.36 -27.60 31.62
C LYS A 588 -1.15 -27.86 31.84
N LEU A 589 -1.91 -27.95 30.76
CA LEU A 589 -3.31 -28.39 30.84
C LEU A 589 -3.32 -29.84 31.32
N ASP A 590 -4.27 -30.18 32.18
CA ASP A 590 -4.54 -31.57 32.58
C ASP A 590 -4.57 -32.47 31.33
N PRO A 591 -3.73 -33.52 31.24
CA PRO A 591 -3.69 -34.43 30.10
C PRO A 591 -5.06 -34.93 29.68
N ILE A 592 -5.97 -35.09 30.64
CA ILE A 592 -7.35 -35.53 30.40
C ILE A 592 -8.10 -34.52 29.52
N LYS A 593 -7.95 -33.20 29.76
CA LYS A 593 -8.64 -32.15 28.99
C LYS A 593 -8.30 -32.17 27.49
N ASN A 594 -7.19 -32.77 27.07
CA ASN A 594 -6.83 -32.88 25.66
C ASN A 594 -7.67 -33.92 24.89
N LEU A 595 -8.31 -34.85 25.61
CA LEU A 595 -9.18 -35.89 25.08
C LEU A 595 -10.62 -35.43 24.91
N HIS A 596 -10.97 -34.29 25.51
CA HIS A 596 -12.30 -33.71 25.42
C HIS A 596 -12.35 -32.69 24.29
N SER A 597 -13.44 -32.76 23.52
CA SER A 597 -13.86 -31.69 22.62
C SER A 597 -15.24 -31.19 23.00
N GLU A 598 -15.48 -29.90 22.85
CA GLU A 598 -16.71 -29.25 23.32
C GLU A 598 -17.27 -28.30 22.26
N VAL A 599 -18.57 -28.43 22.00
CA VAL A 599 -19.35 -27.54 21.12
C VAL A 599 -20.67 -27.16 21.79
N PHE A 600 -21.21 -25.98 21.50
CA PHE A 600 -22.43 -25.50 22.14
C PHE A 600 -23.70 -26.12 21.52
N LYS A 601 -23.94 -25.90 20.22
CA LYS A 601 -25.02 -26.56 19.46
C LYS A 601 -24.44 -27.22 18.22
N LEU A 602 -24.91 -28.42 17.88
CA LEU A 602 -24.45 -29.19 16.72
C LEU A 602 -25.62 -29.67 15.86
N ASN A 603 -25.62 -29.23 14.59
CA ASN A 603 -26.50 -29.72 13.55
C ASN A 603 -25.73 -30.67 12.64
N LEU A 604 -26.17 -31.91 12.52
CA LEU A 604 -25.58 -32.95 11.69
C LEU A 604 -26.58 -33.38 10.62
N ASN A 605 -26.45 -32.86 9.41
CA ASN A 605 -27.37 -33.14 8.30
C ASN A 605 -26.63 -33.82 7.15
N ASN A 606 -27.01 -35.05 6.77
CA ASN A 606 -26.36 -35.80 5.69
C ASN A 606 -24.82 -35.82 5.80
N SER A 607 -24.29 -35.87 7.03
CA SER A 607 -22.89 -35.58 7.32
C SER A 607 -22.34 -36.56 8.35
N THR A 608 -21.01 -36.63 8.44
CA THR A 608 -20.33 -37.66 9.21
C THR A 608 -19.32 -37.09 10.20
N ILE A 609 -19.37 -37.58 11.44
CA ILE A 609 -18.31 -37.37 12.44
C ILE A 609 -17.49 -38.66 12.55
N VAL A 610 -16.17 -38.54 12.48
CA VAL A 610 -15.25 -39.66 12.59
C VAL A 610 -14.24 -39.38 13.68
N PHE A 611 -14.29 -40.13 14.78
CA PHE A 611 -13.20 -40.11 15.73
C PHE A 611 -11.95 -40.73 15.09
N ARG A 612 -10.85 -39.98 15.04
CA ARG A 612 -9.55 -40.48 14.61
C ARG A 612 -9.07 -41.55 15.59
N THR A 613 -8.30 -42.49 15.07
CA THR A 613 -7.73 -43.57 15.86
C THR A 613 -7.00 -43.02 17.09
N PRO A 614 -7.30 -43.52 18.30
CA PRO A 614 -6.63 -43.15 19.54
C PRO A 614 -5.11 -43.27 19.45
N ARG A 615 -4.40 -42.40 20.18
CA ARG A 615 -2.96 -42.52 20.42
C ARG A 615 -2.77 -42.95 21.87
N GLU A 616 -1.86 -43.89 22.12
CA GLU A 616 -1.50 -44.34 23.49
C GLU A 616 -2.71 -44.77 24.34
N ASP A 617 -3.67 -45.47 23.73
CA ASP A 617 -4.91 -45.95 24.36
C ASP A 617 -5.82 -44.83 24.95
N GLN A 618 -5.60 -43.58 24.52
CA GLN A 618 -6.40 -42.44 24.95
C GLN A 618 -7.57 -42.17 24.00
N TYR A 619 -8.76 -42.61 24.41
CA TYR A 619 -10.01 -42.40 23.69
C TYR A 619 -10.59 -41.01 23.94
N GLN A 620 -11.35 -40.51 22.97
CA GLN A 620 -11.82 -39.14 22.93
C GLN A 620 -13.27 -39.03 23.38
N THR A 621 -13.62 -37.89 23.96
CA THR A 621 -15.00 -37.58 24.33
C THR A 621 -15.45 -36.29 23.66
N LEU A 622 -16.56 -36.33 22.93
CA LEU A 622 -17.23 -35.15 22.40
C LEU A 622 -18.37 -34.74 23.34
N HIS A 623 -18.32 -33.50 23.83
CA HIS A 623 -19.38 -32.86 24.59
C HIS A 623 -20.16 -31.89 23.70
N ILE A 624 -21.49 -31.92 23.84
CA ILE A 624 -22.40 -31.00 23.16
C ILE A 624 -23.31 -30.36 24.21
N GLY A 625 -23.51 -29.04 24.15
CA GLY A 625 -24.32 -28.30 25.12
C GLY A 625 -23.53 -27.83 26.36
N SER A 626 -24.22 -27.06 27.20
CA SER A 626 -23.64 -26.53 28.45
C SER A 626 -23.73 -27.55 29.58
N LYS A 627 -22.61 -27.76 30.30
CA LYS A 627 -22.56 -28.63 31.48
C LYS A 627 -23.38 -28.09 32.66
N SER A 628 -23.63 -26.78 32.69
CA SER A 628 -24.51 -26.12 33.66
C SER A 628 -25.85 -25.84 33.00
N PRO A 629 -26.94 -26.53 33.38
CA PRO A 629 -28.26 -26.27 32.82
C PRO A 629 -28.78 -24.88 33.25
N HIS A 630 -29.58 -24.25 32.40
CA HIS A 630 -30.30 -23.02 32.77
C HIS A 630 -31.37 -23.37 33.80
N LEU A 631 -31.21 -22.88 35.03
CA LEU A 631 -32.23 -22.99 36.08
C LEU A 631 -33.27 -21.88 35.86
N THR A 632 -34.46 -22.24 35.41
CA THR A 632 -35.63 -21.35 35.43
C THR A 632 -36.71 -21.98 36.30
N ASN A 633 -37.11 -21.30 37.38
CA ASN A 633 -38.24 -21.68 38.24
C ASN A 633 -38.22 -23.14 38.76
N ASN A 634 -37.09 -23.60 39.31
CA ASN A 634 -36.92 -24.95 39.88
C ASN A 634 -37.18 -26.14 38.93
N ASN A 635 -37.40 -25.90 37.63
CA ASN A 635 -37.48 -26.92 36.60
C ASN A 635 -36.27 -26.81 35.66
N THR A 636 -35.55 -27.91 35.49
CA THR A 636 -34.47 -28.00 34.50
C THR A 636 -35.10 -28.07 33.10
N THR A 637 -35.09 -26.96 32.37
CA THR A 637 -35.48 -26.94 30.95
C THR A 637 -34.23 -27.03 30.08
N TYR A 638 -34.13 -28.10 29.30
CA TYR A 638 -33.05 -28.29 28.34
C TYR A 638 -33.51 -27.77 26.96
N GLU A 639 -32.65 -27.04 26.25
CA GLU A 639 -32.85 -26.74 24.83
C GLU A 639 -32.35 -27.90 23.96
N THR A 640 -32.85 -28.01 22.72
CA THR A 640 -32.26 -28.92 21.73
C THR A 640 -30.88 -28.44 21.33
N VAL A 641 -29.85 -29.22 21.67
CA VAL A 641 -28.44 -28.90 21.40
C VAL A 641 -27.80 -29.81 20.35
N TYR A 642 -28.44 -30.94 20.05
CA TYR A 642 -28.02 -31.86 19.00
C TYR A 642 -29.20 -32.19 18.07
N HIS A 643 -29.04 -31.85 16.79
CA HIS A 643 -30.06 -32.07 15.77
C HIS A 643 -29.48 -32.87 14.62
N ALA A 644 -30.01 -34.08 14.37
CA ALA A 644 -29.51 -35.00 13.36
C ALA A 644 -30.57 -35.31 12.30
N THR A 645 -30.31 -34.95 11.04
CA THR A 645 -31.25 -35.16 9.93
C THR A 645 -30.61 -35.84 8.73
N GLY A 646 -31.44 -36.50 7.91
CA GLY A 646 -30.99 -37.26 6.76
C GLY A 646 -30.02 -38.39 7.15
N ASP A 647 -28.96 -38.58 6.36
CA ASP A 647 -27.92 -39.61 6.57
C ASP A 647 -26.82 -39.14 7.53
N ALA A 648 -27.22 -38.79 8.76
CA ALA A 648 -26.31 -38.39 9.82
C ALA A 648 -25.56 -39.60 10.41
N LYS A 649 -24.22 -39.53 10.46
CA LYS A 649 -23.36 -40.65 10.85
C LYS A 649 -22.31 -40.27 11.89
N ILE A 650 -22.01 -41.20 12.79
CA ILE A 650 -20.88 -41.07 13.72
C ILE A 650 -20.11 -42.39 13.83
N TYR A 651 -18.77 -42.31 13.82
CA TYR A 651 -17.87 -43.47 13.91
C TYR A 651 -17.07 -43.43 15.20
N PHE A 652 -17.28 -44.40 16.08
CA PHE A 652 -16.53 -44.57 17.33
C PHE A 652 -15.43 -45.62 17.16
N ASN A 653 -14.29 -45.37 17.81
CA ASN A 653 -13.29 -46.39 18.07
C ASN A 653 -13.51 -46.98 19.47
N THR A 654 -13.27 -48.29 19.61
CA THR A 654 -13.46 -48.99 20.87
C THR A 654 -12.42 -50.11 21.02
N GLU A 655 -11.95 -50.32 22.25
CA GLU A 655 -11.32 -51.56 22.70
C GLU A 655 -12.30 -52.32 23.58
N TYR A 656 -12.90 -53.39 23.03
CA TYR A 656 -13.86 -54.20 23.79
C TYR A 656 -13.26 -55.52 24.29
N ILE A 657 -13.07 -55.63 25.60
CA ILE A 657 -12.55 -56.84 26.25
C ILE A 657 -13.70 -57.57 26.93
N ASP A 658 -14.06 -58.75 26.41
CA ASP A 658 -15.08 -59.60 27.02
C ASP A 658 -14.67 -60.00 28.45
N GLY A 659 -15.59 -59.89 29.40
CA GLY A 659 -15.35 -60.13 30.83
C GLY A 659 -15.06 -58.90 31.69
N LEU A 660 -14.58 -57.78 31.11
CA LEU A 660 -14.36 -56.55 31.87
C LEU A 660 -15.67 -55.80 32.16
N PRO A 661 -15.85 -55.25 33.37
CA PRO A 661 -16.96 -54.34 33.69
C PRO A 661 -17.03 -53.15 32.74
N LYS A 662 -18.24 -52.63 32.49
CA LYS A 662 -18.49 -51.48 31.60
C LYS A 662 -17.60 -50.25 31.91
N GLU A 663 -17.23 -50.05 33.16
CA GLU A 663 -16.40 -48.93 33.63
C GLU A 663 -14.92 -49.07 33.26
N GLN A 664 -14.47 -50.29 32.96
CA GLN A 664 -13.09 -50.62 32.61
C GLN A 664 -12.88 -50.75 31.10
N GLN A 665 -13.94 -50.64 30.30
CA GLN A 665 -13.87 -50.64 28.86
C GLN A 665 -13.43 -49.27 28.31
N THR A 666 -12.66 -49.25 27.23
CA THR A 666 -12.16 -48.01 26.62
C THR A 666 -12.82 -47.78 25.26
N THR A 667 -13.42 -46.61 25.09
CA THR A 667 -14.14 -46.25 23.86
C THR A 667 -14.22 -44.74 23.71
N ASP A 668 -14.35 -44.29 22.47
CA ASP A 668 -14.76 -42.93 22.20
C ASP A 668 -16.20 -42.72 22.73
N ARG A 669 -16.52 -41.51 23.19
CA ARG A 669 -17.81 -41.19 23.82
C ARG A 669 -18.42 -39.91 23.28
N LEU A 670 -19.75 -39.87 23.24
CA LEU A 670 -20.55 -38.69 22.95
C LEU A 670 -21.43 -38.36 24.16
N LEU A 671 -21.26 -37.18 24.74
CA LEU A 671 -22.00 -36.70 25.90
C LEU A 671 -22.79 -35.44 25.53
N ILE A 672 -24.11 -35.51 25.58
CA ILE A 672 -25.02 -34.44 25.17
C ILE A 672 -25.73 -33.87 26.40
N HIS A 673 -25.46 -32.61 26.69
CA HIS A 673 -26.00 -31.86 27.83
C HIS A 673 -27.20 -31.01 27.39
N GLY A 674 -28.23 -31.67 26.87
CA GLY A 674 -29.46 -31.04 26.42
C GLY A 674 -30.35 -32.02 25.67
N ASP A 675 -31.39 -31.50 25.02
CA ASP A 675 -32.33 -32.31 24.24
C ASP A 675 -31.71 -32.70 22.88
N VAL A 676 -32.10 -33.88 22.41
CA VAL A 676 -31.72 -34.48 21.13
C VAL A 676 -32.94 -34.56 20.22
N SER A 677 -32.75 -34.30 18.93
CA SER A 677 -33.79 -34.52 17.92
C SER A 677 -33.25 -35.20 16.66
N GLY A 678 -34.10 -36.00 16.03
CA GLY A 678 -33.80 -36.73 14.80
C GLY A 678 -33.07 -38.06 15.03
N THR A 679 -32.30 -38.54 14.06
CA THR A 679 -31.68 -39.89 14.12
C THR A 679 -30.24 -39.86 13.62
N THR A 680 -29.33 -40.49 14.38
CA THR A 680 -27.92 -40.67 13.99
C THR A 680 -27.59 -42.16 13.84
N THR A 681 -26.96 -42.51 12.73
CA THR A 681 -26.40 -43.84 12.50
C THR A 681 -25.03 -43.97 13.15
N VAL A 682 -24.92 -44.89 14.10
CA VAL A 682 -23.71 -45.22 14.84
C VAL A 682 -22.96 -46.34 14.13
N HIS A 683 -21.71 -46.07 13.79
CA HIS A 683 -20.75 -47.04 13.30
C HIS A 683 -19.71 -47.35 14.38
N PHE A 684 -19.39 -48.63 14.49
CA PHE A 684 -18.53 -49.16 15.53
C PHE A 684 -17.27 -49.74 14.90
N ARG A 685 -16.10 -49.30 15.36
CA ARG A 685 -14.80 -49.86 14.96
C ARG A 685 -14.05 -50.41 16.18
N ASN A 686 -13.96 -51.74 16.25
CA ASN A 686 -13.13 -52.40 17.26
C ASN A 686 -11.65 -52.37 16.85
N LEU A 687 -10.78 -51.86 17.73
CA LEU A 687 -9.34 -51.72 17.47
C LEU A 687 -8.46 -52.85 18.03
N LEU A 688 -9.04 -53.79 18.77
CA LEU A 688 -8.29 -54.91 19.36
C LEU A 688 -7.59 -55.78 18.33
N LYS A 689 -6.25 -55.76 18.35
CA LYS A 689 -5.39 -56.68 17.61
C LYS A 689 -5.08 -57.91 18.46
N GLY A 690 -5.91 -58.96 18.35
CA GLY A 690 -5.50 -60.34 18.59
C GLY A 690 -5.07 -60.81 20.00
N LYS A 691 -5.14 -60.00 21.07
CA LYS A 691 -4.89 -60.53 22.43
C LYS A 691 -6.03 -61.45 22.86
N LYS A 692 -5.73 -62.73 23.06
CA LYS A 692 -6.60 -63.72 23.71
C LYS A 692 -6.63 -63.41 25.21
N THR A 693 -7.72 -62.85 25.72
CA THR A 693 -7.94 -62.77 27.17
C THR A 693 -8.53 -64.09 27.67
N LYS A 694 -7.91 -64.65 28.72
CA LYS A 694 -8.30 -65.89 29.41
C LYS A 694 -9.19 -65.61 30.64
N GLU A 695 -9.98 -64.53 30.63
CA GLU A 695 -10.81 -64.20 31.80
C GLU A 695 -12.14 -64.94 31.70
N LYS A 696 -12.41 -65.79 32.71
CA LYS A 696 -13.71 -66.47 32.84
C LYS A 696 -14.75 -65.45 33.29
N ASN A 697 -15.78 -65.28 32.47
CA ASN A 697 -16.97 -64.47 32.70
C ASN A 697 -17.69 -64.83 34.03
N THR A 698 -17.61 -63.98 35.07
CA THR A 698 -18.30 -64.19 36.35
C THR A 698 -19.30 -63.08 36.75
N GLY A 699 -19.39 -61.99 35.99
CA GLY A 699 -20.33 -60.87 36.28
C GLY A 699 -21.71 -60.99 35.60
N PRO A 700 -22.78 -60.41 36.18
CA PRO A 700 -24.13 -60.43 35.61
C PRO A 700 -24.22 -59.61 34.30
N VAL A 701 -25.07 -60.04 33.36
CA VAL A 701 -25.13 -59.53 31.97
C VAL A 701 -25.37 -58.01 31.90
N ASN A 702 -26.08 -57.44 32.87
CA ASN A 702 -26.35 -56.01 32.99
C ASN A 702 -25.12 -55.15 33.32
N THR A 703 -24.01 -55.76 33.76
CA THR A 703 -22.71 -55.07 33.98
C THR A 703 -21.77 -55.16 32.77
N ARG A 704 -22.20 -55.87 31.72
CA ARG A 704 -21.46 -56.05 30.46
C ARG A 704 -21.93 -55.01 29.43
N GLY A 705 -21.00 -54.44 28.66
CA GLY A 705 -21.32 -53.51 27.56
C GLY A 705 -20.47 -52.24 27.57
N LEU A 706 -20.89 -51.25 26.79
CA LEU A 706 -20.16 -50.00 26.55
C LEU A 706 -21.11 -48.80 26.66
N SER A 707 -20.65 -47.68 27.23
CA SER A 707 -21.38 -46.40 27.16
C SER A 707 -20.82 -45.56 26.02
N LEU A 708 -21.50 -45.59 24.88
CA LEU A 708 -21.12 -44.81 23.69
C LEU A 708 -21.71 -43.39 23.70
N VAL A 709 -22.99 -43.29 24.05
CA VAL A 709 -23.75 -42.04 24.04
C VAL A 709 -24.44 -41.85 25.39
N GLN A 710 -24.40 -40.62 25.91
CA GLN A 710 -25.17 -40.20 27.08
C GLN A 710 -25.90 -38.91 26.77
N VAL A 711 -27.17 -38.82 27.14
CA VAL A 711 -28.01 -37.63 26.95
C VAL A 711 -28.60 -37.24 28.30
N SER A 712 -28.42 -35.98 28.69
CA SER A 712 -28.95 -35.44 29.95
C SER A 712 -30.38 -34.88 29.81
N GLY A 713 -30.78 -34.50 28.59
CA GLY A 713 -32.14 -34.05 28.26
C GLY A 713 -33.00 -35.17 27.64
N LYS A 714 -34.02 -34.78 26.89
CA LYS A 714 -34.92 -35.69 26.18
C LYS A 714 -34.25 -36.26 24.92
N ALA A 715 -34.42 -37.55 24.70
CA ALA A 715 -34.07 -38.24 23.47
C ALA A 715 -35.09 -39.34 23.19
N ASP A 716 -35.53 -39.45 21.94
CA ASP A 716 -36.36 -40.58 21.51
C ASP A 716 -35.53 -41.87 21.47
N GLU A 717 -36.17 -43.03 21.66
CA GLU A 717 -35.53 -44.35 21.58
C GLU A 717 -34.74 -44.56 20.27
N ASN A 718 -35.22 -43.92 19.20
CA ASN A 718 -34.66 -43.99 17.86
C ASN A 718 -33.60 -42.91 17.56
N SER A 719 -33.19 -42.10 18.53
CA SER A 719 -32.22 -41.01 18.34
C SER A 719 -30.86 -41.50 17.86
N PHE A 720 -30.47 -42.71 18.27
CA PHE A 720 -29.22 -43.36 17.87
C PHE A 720 -29.49 -44.81 17.48
N LYS A 721 -28.98 -45.23 16.32
CA LYS A 721 -29.18 -46.59 15.80
C LYS A 721 -27.87 -47.15 15.27
N LEU A 722 -27.59 -48.42 15.50
CA LEU A 722 -26.48 -49.10 14.80
C LEU A 722 -26.83 -49.26 13.33
N ALA A 723 -25.85 -49.08 12.43
CA ALA A 723 -26.06 -49.13 10.98
C ALA A 723 -26.82 -50.38 10.47
N ASN A 724 -26.64 -51.53 11.12
CA ASN A 724 -27.33 -52.78 10.78
C ASN A 724 -28.30 -53.26 11.88
N GLY A 725 -28.64 -52.41 12.86
CA GLY A 725 -29.38 -52.78 14.07
C GLY A 725 -28.59 -53.63 15.08
N TYR A 726 -27.44 -54.18 14.68
CA TYR A 726 -26.49 -54.88 15.53
C TYR A 726 -25.06 -54.75 14.99
N THR A 727 -24.08 -55.14 15.80
CA THR A 727 -22.70 -55.34 15.39
C THR A 727 -22.15 -56.67 15.92
N THR A 728 -21.09 -57.18 15.30
CA THR A 728 -20.32 -58.34 15.79
C THR A 728 -18.91 -57.90 16.12
N ILE A 729 -18.31 -58.55 17.12
CA ILE A 729 -16.97 -58.19 17.61
C ILE A 729 -16.04 -59.38 17.36
N LYS A 730 -14.85 -59.11 16.78
CA LYS A 730 -13.80 -60.11 16.48
C LYS A 730 -14.24 -61.27 15.56
N GLY A 731 -15.27 -61.07 14.74
CA GLY A 731 -15.82 -62.13 13.88
C GLY A 731 -16.50 -63.27 14.66
N LEU A 732 -16.76 -63.07 15.95
CA LEU A 732 -17.51 -64.01 16.78
C LEU A 732 -19.01 -63.90 16.46
N PRO A 733 -19.79 -64.99 16.63
CA PRO A 733 -21.22 -65.02 16.31
C PRO A 733 -22.11 -64.25 17.31
N TYR A 734 -21.52 -63.50 18.24
CA TYR A 734 -22.25 -62.75 19.25
C TYR A 734 -22.81 -61.45 18.67
N LYS A 735 -24.12 -61.27 18.84
CA LYS A 735 -24.87 -60.08 18.44
C LYS A 735 -24.81 -59.03 19.56
N TYR A 736 -24.28 -57.85 19.24
CA TYR A 736 -24.31 -56.68 20.12
C TYR A 736 -25.31 -55.67 19.59
N THR A 737 -26.22 -55.20 20.45
CA THR A 737 -27.23 -54.18 20.14
C THR A 737 -26.97 -52.90 20.93
N LEU A 738 -27.50 -51.78 20.45
CA LEU A 738 -27.51 -50.52 21.20
C LEU A 738 -28.81 -50.47 22.01
N ASN A 739 -28.69 -50.44 23.33
CA ASN A 739 -29.83 -50.38 24.25
C ASN A 739 -29.82 -49.04 24.98
N ALA A 740 -30.98 -48.37 25.05
CA ALA A 740 -31.17 -47.16 25.84
C ALA A 740 -31.56 -47.55 27.28
N TYR A 741 -30.97 -46.88 28.27
CA TYR A 741 -31.33 -47.03 29.68
C TYR A 741 -31.81 -45.67 30.18
N GLY A 742 -33.02 -45.62 30.76
CA GLY A 742 -33.53 -44.42 31.40
C GLY A 742 -32.73 -44.05 32.65
N PRO A 743 -32.88 -42.82 33.17
CA PRO A 743 -32.25 -42.42 34.43
C PRO A 743 -32.73 -43.35 35.55
N THR A 744 -31.78 -43.98 36.24
CA THR A 744 -32.01 -44.72 37.50
C THR A 744 -31.93 -43.81 38.70
#